data_AF-A0ABD0PSS1-F1
#
_entry.id   AF-A0ABD0PSS1-F1
#
_cell.length_a   1.000
_cell.length_b   1.000
_cell.length_c   1.000
_cell.angle_alpha   90.00
_cell.angle_beta   90.00
_cell.angle_gamma   90.00
#
_symmetry.space_group_name_H-M   'P 1'
#
loop_
_entity.id
_entity.type
_entity.pdbx_description
1 polymer ?
#
loop_
_entity_poly.entity_id
_entity_poly.type
_entity_poly.pdbx_seq_one_letter_code
_entity_poly.pdbx_strand_id
1 'polypeptide(L)'
;MVTSNLTVTFKQTSTSKPPLISIRACVSLGLLSLPTKRCFRVFRPRVYSRTFLLNIGRNKLFKLNSVDAEELNDLSLLRRPTQSPTPTPAPRPQWRRLKRRERKQKRGKRGGIRARLAASPHKPAIPSIVLANVRSLDNKLDYIRLLRSSQRNVKDCCVFVFTETWLSDSVPDRAIQLDQLTCYRADRVVVAGGKTRGGGLCIYINDAWCRDAVAVCKYCSPVLEFMVIKEYTAILLCAVYIPPSSMATTGHISEQQTAHPDAFLIVAGDFNHADLKSVFPKIQQHIDFPTRGNNTLDFVYTTQKGAYKAFPLPHLGASDHITVMLMPAYRPLVKVTKPVRKQIQVWPEGSSEALQDCFDTTDWSMFKQAATYNNTTDLQEYAETVTAYINKCTEDVTVTKTITVRANQKPWMTGEVYRLLKARNVAFRTGDEASLKTARANLSRGIREAKRQYSRGISHHFKDSRDTRSLWRGIQTITDHKPPPQTCDSTISLLNELNSFFVRFEVQNSTTAQKTPPPPGDQVVTLSPDSVRRSLSRINARKAPGPDNIPGHVLRDCAVELTDIFTDIFNISLNQAVVPTCFKATTIIPVPKKSSPSCFNDYRPVALTPILMKCFERLVMQHIKSVLPPSLGPFQFAYRPNRSTDDAISTALHSALTHLDKKDSYVRMLFIDFSSAFNTIIPQQLTQKLVQLGLNTSLCNWLLDFLTGRPQAVRVGSNTSSTIILNTGAPQGCVLSPLLFTLLTHDCTPSHSSNLFIKFADDTTVVGLISKRDEADYRSEVSRLAMWCRDNNLSLNVEKTKEIVVDFRRAHTQHAPLTINGASVERVISTKFLGVHITEDLSWTNNTTALAKKSQQRLYFLRKLRRARAPAPIMYTFYRGTIESILTSCITVWFGACNASCQKTLQRIVKAAERIIGVPLPSLQDIYSTRLTKKALCIAADPFHPMQSFFSLLPSGRRLRSLQARTSRLKDSFFHQAVRKLNSLPALPPLPSSAPQTSCTVTPIRPSGS
;
A
#
# COMPACT_ATOMS: atom_id res chain seq x y z
N MET A 1 16.54 15.55 66.60
CA MET A 1 17.67 16.42 66.97
C MET A 1 18.46 16.78 65.72
N VAL A 2 18.69 18.09 65.50
CA VAL A 2 19.90 18.66 64.88
C VAL A 2 20.20 18.32 63.40
N THR A 3 19.54 19.10 62.51
CA THR A 3 20.11 19.90 61.38
C THR A 3 20.87 19.21 60.22
N SER A 4 20.89 19.72 58.99
CA SER A 4 20.46 21.00 58.35
C SER A 4 20.07 20.73 56.88
N ASN A 5 19.02 21.33 56.31
CA ASN A 5 18.99 22.65 55.63
C ASN A 5 20.13 22.83 54.59
N LEU A 6 19.92 23.35 53.36
CA LEU A 6 18.84 24.23 52.89
C LEU A 6 18.62 24.14 51.35
N THR A 7 17.42 24.54 50.93
CA THR A 7 16.90 24.73 49.57
C THR A 7 17.57 25.87 48.79
N VAL A 8 17.41 25.96 47.45
CA VAL A 8 16.82 27.13 46.71
C VAL A 8 17.15 27.14 45.18
N THR A 9 16.08 27.14 44.38
CA THR A 9 15.82 27.58 42.98
C THR A 9 16.92 27.80 41.92
N PHE A 10 16.59 27.44 40.67
CA PHE A 10 17.17 28.00 39.43
C PHE A 10 16.16 28.90 38.68
N LYS A 11 16.65 29.98 38.06
CA LYS A 11 15.94 30.79 37.05
C LYS A 11 16.89 31.21 35.92
N GLN A 12 16.31 31.48 34.76
CA GLN A 12 16.82 32.03 33.47
C GLN A 12 18.04 33.00 33.57
N THR A 13 18.92 33.23 32.56
CA THR A 13 18.83 33.03 31.08
C THR A 13 20.19 33.13 30.35
N SER A 14 20.32 32.47 29.18
CA SER A 14 21.09 32.85 27.95
C SER A 14 22.56 33.37 27.96
N THR A 15 23.42 32.76 27.12
CA THR A 15 24.23 33.36 25.99
C THR A 15 25.63 32.72 25.76
N SER A 16 26.02 32.63 24.47
CA SER A 16 27.39 32.54 23.87
C SER A 16 28.41 31.41 24.13
N LYS A 17 29.12 31.06 23.03
CA LYS A 17 30.40 30.31 22.84
C LYS A 17 31.61 31.03 23.53
N PRO A 18 32.88 30.52 23.62
CA PRO A 18 33.63 29.60 22.71
C PRO A 18 34.56 28.52 23.38
N PRO A 19 35.90 28.34 23.08
CA PRO A 19 36.45 27.43 22.05
C PRO A 19 37.52 26.36 22.48
N LEU A 20 37.93 25.54 21.49
CA LEU A 20 39.21 24.81 21.22
C LEU A 20 40.41 24.83 22.22
N ILE A 21 41.04 23.64 22.39
CA ILE A 21 42.49 23.29 22.52
C ILE A 21 42.55 21.74 22.42
N SER A 22 43.25 21.05 21.50
CA SER A 22 44.70 20.89 21.22
C SER A 22 45.49 20.06 22.26
N ILE A 23 46.04 18.91 21.85
CA ILE A 23 47.30 18.31 22.32
C ILE A 23 47.80 17.28 21.27
N ARG A 24 49.11 17.11 21.15
CA ARG A 24 49.83 16.32 20.13
C ARG A 24 51.17 15.83 20.73
N ALA A 25 51.84 14.87 20.07
CA ALA A 25 53.22 14.40 20.33
C ALA A 25 53.39 13.48 21.58
N CYS A 26 54.36 12.54 21.66
CA CYS A 26 55.37 11.99 20.72
C CYS A 26 55.78 10.56 21.20
N VAL A 27 55.92 9.51 20.37
CA VAL A 27 57.05 9.09 19.49
C VAL A 27 58.12 8.19 20.15
N SER A 28 58.49 7.11 19.43
CA SER A 28 59.74 6.30 19.38
C SER A 28 59.45 4.79 19.49
N LEU A 29 60.13 3.82 18.83
CA LEU A 29 61.10 3.68 17.72
C LEU A 29 60.98 2.18 17.26
N GLY A 30 61.31 1.69 16.06
CA GLY A 30 61.74 2.25 14.77
C GLY A 30 62.12 1.12 13.78
N LEU A 31 62.38 1.45 12.49
CA LEU A 31 63.20 0.68 11.49
C LEU A 31 62.65 -0.70 11.01
N LEU A 32 62.72 -1.18 9.76
CA LEU A 32 63.13 -0.77 8.39
C LEU A 32 62.15 -1.47 7.39
N SER A 33 61.98 -1.17 6.08
CA SER A 33 62.68 -0.30 5.13
C SER A 33 61.71 0.36 4.11
N LEU A 34 62.07 1.57 3.67
CA LEU A 34 61.56 2.29 2.47
C LEU A 34 62.29 1.75 1.20
N PRO A 35 62.32 2.38 -0.02
CA PRO A 35 61.67 3.60 -0.56
C PRO A 35 61.02 3.40 -1.98
N THR A 36 60.46 4.36 -2.75
CA THR A 36 59.72 5.63 -2.49
C THR A 36 59.09 6.19 -3.80
N LYS A 37 57.94 6.90 -3.67
CA LYS A 37 57.58 8.17 -4.38
C LYS A 37 57.35 8.11 -5.93
N ARG A 38 56.61 9.03 -6.57
CA ARG A 38 55.97 10.29 -6.13
C ARG A 38 54.72 10.67 -6.97
N CYS A 39 53.80 11.39 -6.33
CA CYS A 39 52.86 12.41 -6.85
C CYS A 39 52.20 12.29 -8.24
N PHE A 40 50.86 12.33 -8.27
CA PHE A 40 50.14 13.54 -8.73
C PHE A 40 48.83 13.74 -7.96
N ARG A 41 48.46 15.00 -7.70
CA ARG A 41 47.34 15.42 -6.84
C ARG A 41 46.29 16.16 -7.68
N VAL A 42 45.29 15.45 -8.22
CA VAL A 42 44.24 16.05 -9.08
C VAL A 42 42.84 15.57 -8.68
N PHE A 43 41.96 16.52 -8.36
CA PHE A 43 40.50 16.44 -8.17
C PHE A 43 39.84 15.10 -7.76
N ARG A 44 39.32 15.03 -6.52
CA ARG A 44 38.22 14.11 -6.16
C ARG A 44 36.96 14.47 -6.98
N PRO A 45 36.40 13.58 -7.83
CA PRO A 45 35.12 13.83 -8.48
C PRO A 45 33.97 13.76 -7.46
N ARG A 46 33.00 14.67 -7.54
CA ARG A 46 31.80 14.61 -6.69
C ARG A 46 31.00 13.34 -6.98
N VAL A 47 30.82 12.50 -5.96
CA VAL A 47 30.05 11.25 -6.05
C VAL A 47 28.55 11.57 -5.98
N TYR A 48 27.81 11.27 -7.04
CA TYR A 48 26.38 11.59 -7.13
C TYR A 48 25.48 10.39 -6.81
N SER A 49 24.57 10.58 -5.85
CA SER A 49 23.54 9.60 -5.51
C SER A 49 22.28 9.75 -6.37
N ARG A 50 21.43 8.70 -6.39
CA ARG A 50 20.11 8.73 -7.05
C ARG A 50 19.23 9.89 -6.54
N THR A 51 19.39 10.31 -5.30
CA THR A 51 18.68 11.45 -4.69
C THR A 51 19.22 12.78 -5.20
N PHE A 52 20.53 12.90 -5.42
CA PHE A 52 21.16 14.12 -5.94
C PHE A 52 20.65 14.46 -7.35
N LEU A 53 20.64 13.49 -8.26
CA LEU A 53 20.14 13.66 -9.64
C LEU A 53 18.62 13.92 -9.71
N LEU A 54 17.85 13.62 -8.66
CA LEU A 54 16.42 13.93 -8.58
C LEU A 54 16.15 15.30 -7.92
N ASN A 55 17.07 15.83 -7.12
CA ASN A 55 16.91 17.12 -6.44
C ASN A 55 17.30 18.34 -7.30
N ILE A 56 18.03 18.16 -8.41
CA ILE A 56 18.31 19.23 -9.37
C ILE A 56 17.02 19.90 -9.89
N GLY A 57 15.92 19.13 -10.00
CA GLY A 57 14.59 19.64 -10.36
C GLY A 57 13.73 20.17 -9.21
N ARG A 58 14.21 20.19 -7.96
CA ARG A 58 13.47 20.73 -6.80
C ARG A 58 13.93 22.11 -6.37
N ASN A 59 15.23 22.40 -6.45
CA ASN A 59 15.79 23.68 -5.98
C ASN A 59 15.57 24.86 -6.96
N LYS A 60 14.91 24.64 -8.10
CA LYS A 60 14.46 25.72 -9.02
C LYS A 60 12.95 26.01 -8.97
N LEU A 61 12.18 25.36 -8.09
CA LEU A 61 10.73 25.58 -7.96
C LEU A 61 10.33 26.44 -6.73
N PHE A 62 11.31 27.08 -6.07
CA PHE A 62 11.11 27.89 -4.85
C PHE A 62 11.86 29.24 -4.87
N LYS A 63 12.23 29.73 -6.06
CA LYS A 63 12.69 31.12 -6.29
C LYS A 63 12.13 31.63 -7.62
N LEU A 64 10.85 31.95 -7.62
CA LEU A 64 10.09 32.70 -8.63
C LEU A 64 8.70 33.00 -8.03
N ASN A 65 8.71 33.83 -6.99
CA ASN A 65 7.59 34.50 -6.34
C ASN A 65 8.21 35.83 -5.86
N SER A 66 7.76 36.97 -6.39
CA SER A 66 8.58 38.18 -6.71
C SER A 66 9.33 37.98 -8.05
N VAL A 67 9.14 38.79 -9.09
CA VAL A 67 8.74 40.22 -9.13
C VAL A 67 7.78 40.46 -10.33
N ASP A 68 6.88 41.43 -10.14
CA ASP A 68 5.99 42.18 -11.07
C ASP A 68 5.05 41.48 -12.07
N ALA A 69 3.84 42.03 -12.17
CA ALA A 69 2.68 41.47 -12.84
C ALA A 69 2.07 42.39 -13.90
N GLU A 70 2.83 43.36 -14.42
CA GLU A 70 2.35 44.38 -15.37
C GLU A 70 2.74 44.13 -16.85
N GLU A 71 3.75 43.30 -17.15
CA GLU A 71 4.17 42.99 -18.53
C GLU A 71 3.31 41.92 -19.27
N LEU A 72 2.07 41.67 -18.83
CA LEU A 72 1.23 40.57 -19.35
C LEU A 72 -0.08 41.01 -20.03
N ASN A 73 -0.27 42.30 -20.29
CA ASN A 73 -1.48 42.84 -20.96
C ASN A 73 -1.32 43.20 -22.45
N ASP A 74 -0.09 43.23 -23.00
CA ASP A 74 0.18 43.94 -24.27
C ASP A 74 0.19 43.10 -25.57
N LEU A 75 -0.35 41.87 -25.55
CA LEU A 75 -0.48 41.04 -26.76
C LEU A 75 -1.90 40.51 -26.96
N SER A 76 -2.75 41.40 -27.48
CA SER A 76 -4.17 41.24 -27.79
C SER A 76 -4.45 40.27 -28.97
N LEU A 77 -4.27 38.96 -28.74
CA LEU A 77 -4.56 37.89 -29.71
C LEU A 77 -5.77 37.02 -29.33
N LEU A 78 -6.96 37.62 -29.37
CA LEU A 78 -8.23 36.91 -29.46
C LEU A 78 -9.08 37.46 -30.64
N ARG A 79 -9.22 36.67 -31.71
CA ARG A 79 -10.25 36.86 -32.74
C ARG A 79 -10.99 35.54 -33.02
N ARG A 80 -12.32 35.58 -33.00
CA ARG A 80 -13.23 34.57 -33.56
C ARG A 80 -13.87 35.14 -34.84
N PRO A 81 -14.15 34.31 -35.85
CA PRO A 81 -15.54 33.94 -36.23
C PRO A 81 -15.63 32.43 -36.65
N THR A 82 -16.70 31.77 -37.13
CA THR A 82 -18.17 32.00 -37.29
C THR A 82 -18.88 30.61 -37.20
N GLN A 83 -20.18 30.48 -37.56
CA GLN A 83 -20.85 29.18 -37.80
C GLN A 83 -21.83 29.21 -38.99
N SER A 84 -22.02 28.05 -39.64
CA SER A 84 -23.21 27.61 -40.42
C SER A 84 -23.46 28.28 -41.81
N PRO A 85 -24.25 27.69 -42.76
CA PRO A 85 -25.29 26.65 -42.61
C PRO A 85 -25.25 25.42 -43.55
N THR A 86 -26.22 24.52 -43.37
CA THR A 86 -26.51 23.28 -44.16
C THR A 86 -27.78 23.43 -45.02
N PRO A 87 -27.97 22.56 -46.04
CA PRO A 87 -29.23 21.78 -46.11
C PRO A 87 -29.06 20.27 -46.49
N THR A 88 -30.17 19.53 -46.45
CA THR A 88 -30.40 18.07 -46.68
C THR A 88 -31.60 17.91 -47.69
N PRO A 89 -32.22 16.74 -48.04
CA PRO A 89 -32.01 15.29 -47.73
C PRO A 89 -32.20 14.22 -48.88
N ALA A 90 -31.76 12.96 -48.61
CA ALA A 90 -32.36 11.63 -48.99
C ALA A 90 -32.68 11.24 -50.48
N PRO A 91 -33.02 9.95 -50.84
CA PRO A 91 -33.08 8.68 -50.10
C PRO A 91 -32.24 7.50 -50.69
N ARG A 92 -32.52 6.26 -50.22
CA ARG A 92 -31.87 4.93 -50.45
C ARG A 92 -32.51 4.18 -51.67
N PRO A 93 -32.12 2.95 -52.14
CA PRO A 93 -31.54 1.81 -51.37
C PRO A 93 -30.70 0.67 -52.05
N GLN A 94 -30.37 -0.34 -51.22
CA GLN A 94 -30.16 -1.78 -51.50
C GLN A 94 -28.77 -2.40 -51.89
N TRP A 95 -28.12 -2.99 -50.87
CA TRP A 95 -27.31 -4.23 -50.78
C TRP A 95 -26.17 -4.57 -51.79
N ARG A 96 -24.91 -4.67 -51.29
CA ARG A 96 -23.92 -5.69 -51.75
C ARG A 96 -22.77 -5.99 -50.76
N ARG A 97 -22.59 -7.29 -50.50
CA ARG A 97 -21.40 -8.09 -50.08
C ARG A 97 -20.23 -7.45 -49.28
N LEU A 98 -20.03 -8.00 -48.07
CA LEU A 98 -18.79 -8.24 -47.32
C LEU A 98 -17.45 -7.76 -47.95
N LYS A 99 -16.77 -6.81 -47.29
CA LYS A 99 -15.32 -6.56 -47.50
C LYS A 99 -14.52 -6.51 -46.19
N ARG A 100 -13.44 -7.28 -46.20
CA ARG A 100 -12.36 -7.39 -45.20
C ARG A 100 -11.73 -6.01 -44.97
N ARG A 101 -11.78 -5.46 -43.75
CA ARG A 101 -11.07 -4.22 -43.38
C ARG A 101 -9.86 -4.52 -42.48
N GLU A 102 -8.69 -4.13 -42.96
CA GLU A 102 -7.42 -4.40 -42.28
C GLU A 102 -7.20 -3.55 -41.02
N ARG A 103 -6.37 -4.06 -40.13
CA ARG A 103 -6.11 -3.50 -38.79
C ARG A 103 -5.17 -2.29 -38.86
N LYS A 104 -5.67 -1.08 -38.54
CA LYS A 104 -4.78 0.05 -38.21
C LYS A 104 -3.94 -0.28 -36.96
N GLN A 105 -2.62 -0.28 -37.10
CA GLN A 105 -1.68 -0.52 -35.98
C GLN A 105 -1.68 0.61 -34.95
N LYS A 106 -1.26 0.29 -33.72
CA LYS A 106 -1.14 1.23 -32.59
C LYS A 106 0.27 1.87 -32.55
N ARG A 107 0.37 3.20 -32.64
CA ARG A 107 1.56 3.96 -32.17
C ARG A 107 1.35 4.50 -30.76
N GLY A 108 2.41 4.57 -29.95
CA GLY A 108 2.40 5.27 -28.65
C GLY A 108 3.06 4.59 -27.45
N LYS A 109 4.22 3.92 -27.60
CA LYS A 109 5.07 3.60 -26.43
C LYS A 109 5.72 4.91 -25.94
N ARG A 110 5.70 5.19 -24.64
CA ARG A 110 6.48 6.31 -24.07
C ARG A 110 7.97 5.97 -24.10
N GLY A 111 8.69 6.46 -25.12
CA GLY A 111 10.14 6.30 -25.23
C GLY A 111 10.86 7.25 -24.29
N GLY A 112 11.08 6.82 -23.04
CA GLY A 112 11.90 7.53 -22.06
C GLY A 112 13.13 6.71 -21.68
N ILE A 113 14.30 7.34 -21.50
CA ILE A 113 15.55 6.67 -21.06
C ILE A 113 15.30 5.79 -19.82
N ARG A 114 14.50 6.30 -18.87
CA ARG A 114 14.08 5.58 -17.64
C ARG A 114 13.34 4.25 -17.89
N ALA A 115 12.64 4.08 -19.01
CA ALA A 115 11.92 2.86 -19.34
C ALA A 115 12.83 1.81 -20.00
N ARG A 116 13.80 2.24 -20.82
CA ARG A 116 14.78 1.35 -21.46
C ARG A 116 15.79 0.81 -20.46
N LEU A 117 16.29 1.66 -19.56
CA LEU A 117 17.08 1.27 -18.39
C LEU A 117 16.42 0.20 -17.51
N ALA A 118 15.08 0.22 -17.41
CA ALA A 118 14.32 -0.75 -16.62
C ALA A 118 14.09 -2.08 -17.36
N ALA A 119 14.10 -2.08 -18.70
CA ALA A 119 13.88 -3.27 -19.52
C ALA A 119 15.18 -4.07 -19.76
N SER A 120 16.31 -3.38 -19.94
CA SER A 120 17.61 -3.98 -20.29
C SER A 120 18.73 -3.46 -19.37
N PRO A 121 18.78 -3.84 -18.08
CA PRO A 121 19.71 -3.29 -17.09
C PRO A 121 21.20 -3.62 -17.30
N HIS A 122 21.54 -4.27 -18.42
CA HIS A 122 22.90 -4.65 -18.82
C HIS A 122 23.35 -3.97 -20.13
N LYS A 123 22.48 -3.20 -20.80
CA LYS A 123 22.85 -2.31 -21.91
C LYS A 123 22.86 -0.86 -21.39
N PRO A 124 23.87 -0.04 -21.72
CA PRO A 124 24.00 1.30 -21.15
C PRO A 124 22.89 2.28 -21.57
N ALA A 125 22.73 3.36 -20.79
CA ALA A 125 21.58 4.28 -20.81
C ALA A 125 21.47 5.21 -22.03
N ILE A 126 22.51 5.24 -22.85
CA ILE A 126 22.75 6.05 -24.05
C ILE A 126 23.52 5.13 -25.02
N PRO A 127 23.39 5.28 -26.35
CA PRO A 127 24.00 4.36 -27.31
C PRO A 127 25.53 4.39 -27.20
N SER A 128 26.21 3.26 -27.35
CA SER A 128 27.61 3.33 -27.82
C SER A 128 27.60 3.77 -29.28
N ILE A 129 28.59 4.56 -29.68
CA ILE A 129 28.66 5.17 -31.02
C ILE A 129 30.02 4.84 -31.64
N VAL A 130 30.01 4.39 -32.89
CA VAL A 130 31.18 4.45 -33.77
C VAL A 130 31.01 5.66 -34.68
N LEU A 131 32.00 6.55 -34.73
CA LEU A 131 32.06 7.73 -35.61
C LEU A 131 33.28 7.60 -36.53
N ALA A 132 33.12 7.86 -37.83
CA ALA A 132 34.24 7.98 -38.76
C ALA A 132 33.88 8.83 -39.99
N ASN A 133 34.80 9.67 -40.45
CA ASN A 133 34.83 10.12 -41.84
C ASN A 133 35.34 8.95 -42.70
N VAL A 134 34.51 8.46 -43.63
CA VAL A 134 34.78 7.20 -44.35
C VAL A 134 35.32 7.38 -45.76
N ARG A 135 35.23 8.57 -46.37
CA ARG A 135 35.71 8.89 -47.73
C ARG A 135 35.40 7.78 -48.75
N SER A 136 34.12 7.69 -49.14
CA SER A 136 33.46 6.53 -49.77
C SER A 136 33.13 5.41 -48.78
N LEU A 137 31.84 5.10 -48.62
CA LEU A 137 31.38 3.99 -47.79
C LEU A 137 31.39 2.64 -48.53
N ASP A 138 31.05 2.66 -49.82
CA ASP A 138 30.78 1.46 -50.62
C ASP A 138 31.97 0.50 -50.65
N ASN A 139 33.17 1.03 -50.92
CA ASN A 139 34.42 0.26 -50.94
C ASN A 139 34.96 -0.15 -49.55
N LYS A 140 34.21 0.09 -48.46
CA LYS A 140 34.60 -0.25 -47.08
C LYS A 140 33.61 -1.17 -46.37
N LEU A 141 32.51 -1.56 -47.03
CA LEU A 141 31.47 -2.40 -46.43
C LEU A 141 32.01 -3.74 -45.93
N ASP A 142 32.87 -4.41 -46.70
CA ASP A 142 33.44 -5.70 -46.29
C ASP A 142 34.45 -5.57 -45.13
N TYR A 143 35.18 -4.45 -45.07
CA TYR A 143 36.00 -4.11 -43.91
C TYR A 143 35.14 -3.86 -42.65
N ILE A 144 34.00 -3.17 -42.79
CA ILE A 144 33.02 -3.01 -41.69
C ILE A 144 32.41 -4.36 -41.28
N ARG A 145 32.06 -5.23 -42.24
CA ARG A 145 31.55 -6.59 -41.98
C ARG A 145 32.59 -7.42 -41.22
N LEU A 146 33.86 -7.38 -41.64
CA LEU A 146 34.98 -8.04 -40.97
C LEU A 146 35.14 -7.52 -39.54
N LEU A 147 35.22 -6.20 -39.31
CA LEU A 147 35.31 -5.60 -37.98
C LEU A 147 34.13 -5.99 -37.07
N ARG A 148 32.90 -6.05 -37.61
CA ARG A 148 31.72 -6.53 -36.87
C ARG A 148 31.72 -8.03 -36.61
N SER A 149 32.48 -8.83 -37.36
CA SER A 149 32.64 -10.26 -37.10
C SER A 149 33.70 -10.54 -36.02
N SER A 150 34.83 -9.83 -36.07
CA SER A 150 36.01 -10.06 -35.23
C SER A 150 36.00 -9.26 -33.92
N GLN A 151 35.49 -8.01 -33.93
CA GLN A 151 35.51 -7.13 -32.76
C GLN A 151 34.13 -7.03 -32.11
N ARG A 152 33.98 -7.67 -30.95
CA ARG A 152 32.72 -7.68 -30.19
C ARG A 152 32.20 -6.28 -29.86
N ASN A 153 33.07 -5.32 -29.53
CA ASN A 153 32.65 -3.96 -29.20
C ASN A 153 32.03 -3.22 -30.40
N VAL A 154 32.49 -3.52 -31.62
CA VAL A 154 31.92 -2.99 -32.87
C VAL A 154 30.63 -3.73 -33.22
N LYS A 155 30.61 -5.06 -33.06
CA LYS A 155 29.42 -5.92 -33.27
C LYS A 155 28.22 -5.51 -32.40
N ASP A 156 28.46 -5.35 -31.10
CA ASP A 156 27.46 -5.01 -30.09
C ASP A 156 27.17 -3.49 -30.03
N CYS A 157 27.79 -2.69 -30.91
CA CYS A 157 27.63 -1.24 -30.93
C CYS A 157 26.18 -0.83 -31.28
N CYS A 158 25.68 0.24 -30.65
CA CYS A 158 24.30 0.67 -30.79
C CYS A 158 24.05 1.51 -32.06
N VAL A 159 25.02 2.35 -32.43
CA VAL A 159 24.93 3.33 -33.52
C VAL A 159 26.27 3.44 -34.25
N PHE A 160 26.23 3.60 -35.57
CA PHE A 160 27.36 4.07 -36.38
C PHE A 160 26.96 5.41 -37.02
N VAL A 161 27.88 6.37 -37.07
CA VAL A 161 27.74 7.66 -37.74
C VAL A 161 28.90 7.80 -38.71
N PHE A 162 28.60 7.93 -39.99
CA PHE A 162 29.58 8.06 -41.06
C PHE A 162 29.37 9.38 -41.83
N THR A 163 30.46 10.12 -42.00
CA THR A 163 30.55 11.34 -42.83
C THR A 163 31.36 11.04 -44.10
N GLU A 164 31.20 11.86 -45.14
CA GLU A 164 31.81 11.65 -46.47
C GLU A 164 31.58 10.24 -47.05
N THR A 165 30.33 9.81 -47.03
CA THR A 165 29.94 8.50 -47.55
C THR A 165 30.05 8.40 -49.08
N TRP A 166 30.05 9.55 -49.78
CA TRP A 166 30.08 9.69 -51.25
C TRP A 166 28.98 8.87 -51.97
N LEU A 167 27.86 8.64 -51.26
CA LEU A 167 26.70 7.93 -51.76
C LEU A 167 25.83 8.84 -52.64
N SER A 168 25.19 8.24 -53.63
CA SER A 168 24.22 8.85 -54.54
C SER A 168 23.04 7.91 -54.78
N ASP A 169 21.93 8.43 -55.31
CA ASP A 169 20.71 7.65 -55.61
C ASP A 169 20.95 6.46 -56.56
N SER A 170 22.05 6.47 -57.31
CA SER A 170 22.49 5.35 -58.16
C SER A 170 22.97 4.12 -57.37
N VAL A 171 23.41 4.29 -56.12
CA VAL A 171 23.80 3.20 -55.22
C VAL A 171 22.57 2.72 -54.46
N PRO A 172 22.02 1.53 -54.73
CA PRO A 172 20.78 1.08 -54.10
C PRO A 172 21.04 0.70 -52.64
N ASP A 173 20.05 0.92 -51.75
CA ASP A 173 20.19 0.64 -50.31
C ASP A 173 20.62 -0.81 -49.99
N ARG A 174 20.29 -1.78 -50.87
CA ARG A 174 20.73 -3.17 -50.76
C ARG A 174 22.25 -3.35 -50.81
N ALA A 175 22.98 -2.49 -51.53
CA ALA A 175 24.43 -2.58 -51.67
C ALA A 175 25.11 -2.27 -50.33
N ILE A 176 24.68 -1.19 -49.68
CA ILE A 176 25.19 -0.72 -48.38
C ILE A 176 24.55 -1.41 -47.17
N GLN A 177 23.63 -2.35 -47.37
CA GLN A 177 22.94 -3.01 -46.27
C GLN A 177 23.91 -3.85 -45.41
N LEU A 178 23.77 -3.68 -44.09
CA LEU A 178 24.55 -4.39 -43.07
C LEU A 178 23.59 -5.18 -42.16
N ASP A 179 23.90 -6.45 -41.89
CA ASP A 179 23.02 -7.32 -41.12
C ASP A 179 22.72 -6.76 -39.72
N GLN A 180 21.44 -6.82 -39.33
CA GLN A 180 20.92 -6.37 -38.03
C GLN A 180 21.11 -4.86 -37.75
N LEU A 181 21.37 -4.06 -38.79
CA LEU A 181 21.42 -2.61 -38.72
C LEU A 181 20.37 -1.99 -39.67
N THR A 182 19.53 -1.10 -39.15
CA THR A 182 18.69 -0.23 -39.97
C THR A 182 19.52 0.96 -40.48
N CYS A 183 19.57 1.16 -41.80
CA CYS A 183 20.30 2.25 -42.46
C CYS A 183 19.46 3.52 -42.59
N TYR A 184 20.09 4.68 -42.42
CA TYR A 184 19.54 6.00 -42.74
C TYR A 184 20.63 6.82 -43.42
N ARG A 185 20.47 7.15 -44.70
CA ARG A 185 21.42 7.99 -45.47
C ARG A 185 20.84 9.35 -45.85
N ALA A 186 21.69 10.35 -46.01
CA ALA A 186 21.39 11.62 -46.63
C ALA A 186 22.49 11.90 -47.66
N ASP A 187 22.17 11.61 -48.92
CA ASP A 187 23.11 11.66 -50.03
C ASP A 187 23.28 13.10 -50.54
N ARG A 188 24.44 13.38 -51.12
CA ARG A 188 24.71 14.71 -51.69
C ARG A 188 24.18 14.75 -53.11
N VAL A 189 23.11 15.51 -53.33
CA VAL A 189 22.60 15.80 -54.68
C VAL A 189 23.68 16.55 -55.46
N VAL A 190 23.89 16.17 -56.73
CA VAL A 190 24.85 16.84 -57.62
C VAL A 190 24.37 18.25 -57.91
N VAL A 191 24.92 19.23 -57.19
CA VAL A 191 24.68 20.65 -57.43
C VAL A 191 25.48 21.09 -58.66
N ALA A 192 24.89 21.95 -59.50
CA ALA A 192 25.57 22.57 -60.64
C ALA A 192 26.90 23.22 -60.17
N GLY A 193 28.03 22.71 -60.68
CA GLY A 193 29.35 22.98 -60.11
C GLY A 193 30.36 21.82 -60.18
N GLY A 194 30.01 20.67 -60.79
CA GLY A 194 30.98 19.67 -61.28
C GLY A 194 31.70 18.80 -60.25
N LYS A 195 31.55 19.04 -58.94
CA LYS A 195 32.17 18.19 -57.90
C LYS A 195 31.41 16.87 -57.73
N THR A 196 31.98 15.79 -58.26
CA THR A 196 31.43 14.41 -58.19
C THR A 196 31.87 13.62 -56.94
N ARG A 197 32.66 14.21 -56.04
CA ARG A 197 33.21 13.58 -54.83
C ARG A 197 33.17 14.55 -53.64
N GLY A 198 33.02 14.00 -52.43
CA GLY A 198 32.94 14.75 -51.17
C GLY A 198 31.51 14.87 -50.62
N GLY A 199 31.33 14.61 -49.32
CA GLY A 199 30.02 14.70 -48.63
C GLY A 199 29.18 13.42 -48.61
N GLY A 200 27.94 13.55 -48.13
CA GLY A 200 26.98 12.49 -47.83
C GLY A 200 27.10 11.94 -46.40
N LEU A 201 25.97 11.82 -45.69
CA LEU A 201 25.88 11.28 -44.33
C LEU A 201 25.21 9.90 -44.30
N CYS A 202 25.67 9.01 -43.43
CA CYS A 202 24.97 7.75 -43.12
C CYS A 202 24.98 7.44 -41.62
N ILE A 203 23.83 7.06 -41.08
CA ILE A 203 23.68 6.55 -39.71
C ILE A 203 23.12 5.13 -39.77
N TYR A 204 23.83 4.17 -39.17
CA TYR A 204 23.30 2.83 -38.92
C TYR A 204 22.83 2.71 -37.47
N ILE A 205 21.66 2.11 -37.27
CA ILE A 205 21.06 1.85 -35.95
C ILE A 205 20.94 0.35 -35.75
N ASN A 206 21.50 -0.18 -34.65
CA ASN A 206 21.45 -1.60 -34.35
C ASN A 206 20.03 -2.04 -33.92
N ASP A 207 19.46 -3.03 -34.61
CA ASP A 207 18.10 -3.52 -34.40
C ASP A 207 17.90 -4.21 -33.05
N ALA A 208 19.00 -4.58 -32.36
CA ALA A 208 19.01 -5.08 -31.00
C ALA A 208 19.09 -3.95 -29.94
N TRP A 209 19.23 -2.69 -30.36
CA TRP A 209 19.15 -1.49 -29.54
C TRP A 209 17.85 -0.71 -29.82
N CYS A 210 17.54 -0.40 -31.08
CA CYS A 210 16.33 0.31 -31.48
C CYS A 210 15.81 -0.14 -32.86
N ARG A 211 14.49 -0.31 -32.99
CA ARG A 211 13.79 -0.58 -34.26
C ARG A 211 12.69 0.45 -34.59
N ASP A 212 12.42 1.36 -33.65
CA ASP A 212 11.33 2.35 -33.71
C ASP A 212 11.91 3.77 -33.96
N ALA A 213 13.08 3.88 -34.61
CA ALA A 213 13.74 5.15 -34.93
C ALA A 213 13.14 5.82 -36.18
N VAL A 214 13.19 7.14 -36.25
CA VAL A 214 12.61 7.93 -37.35
C VAL A 214 13.53 9.10 -37.68
N ALA A 215 13.88 9.30 -38.95
CA ALA A 215 14.52 10.52 -39.43
C ALA A 215 13.52 11.69 -39.32
N VAL A 216 13.89 12.73 -38.59
CA VAL A 216 13.05 13.93 -38.35
C VAL A 216 13.25 14.95 -39.45
N CYS A 217 14.50 15.19 -39.82
CA CYS A 217 14.89 16.11 -40.87
C CYS A 217 16.23 15.67 -41.48
N LYS A 218 16.38 15.96 -42.77
CA LYS A 218 17.63 15.86 -43.54
C LYS A 218 17.80 17.21 -44.25
N TYR A 219 19.03 17.69 -44.33
CA TYR A 219 19.39 18.90 -45.04
C TYR A 219 20.75 18.69 -45.68
N CYS A 220 20.88 19.06 -46.94
CA CYS A 220 22.10 18.98 -47.70
C CYS A 220 22.25 20.27 -48.49
N SER A 221 23.34 20.99 -48.24
CA SER A 221 23.72 22.17 -49.01
C SER A 221 25.23 22.15 -49.26
N PRO A 222 25.76 23.00 -50.15
CA PRO A 222 27.21 23.11 -50.38
C PRO A 222 28.02 23.47 -49.13
N VAL A 223 27.37 24.01 -48.08
CA VAL A 223 27.99 24.57 -46.86
C VAL A 223 27.71 23.76 -45.59
N LEU A 224 26.61 23.01 -45.54
CA LEU A 224 26.23 22.21 -44.37
C LEU A 224 25.41 20.99 -44.80
N GLU A 225 25.80 19.82 -44.30
CA GLU A 225 25.01 18.60 -44.38
C GLU A 225 24.63 18.19 -42.95
N PHE A 226 23.34 17.96 -42.69
CA PHE A 226 22.89 17.44 -41.40
C PHE A 226 21.72 16.47 -41.53
N MET A 227 21.68 15.49 -40.64
CA MET A 227 20.59 14.51 -40.55
C MET A 227 20.26 14.23 -39.09
N VAL A 228 18.98 14.38 -38.72
CA VAL A 228 18.50 14.17 -37.35
C VAL A 228 17.64 12.93 -37.28
N ILE A 229 18.01 11.99 -36.41
CA ILE A 229 17.21 10.80 -36.10
C ILE A 229 16.73 10.88 -34.66
N LYS A 230 15.42 10.65 -34.48
CA LYS A 230 14.75 10.66 -33.19
C LYS A 230 14.28 9.28 -32.80
N GLU A 231 14.55 8.91 -31.57
CA GLU A 231 14.00 7.72 -30.96
C GLU A 231 12.83 8.08 -30.03
N TYR A 232 11.61 7.97 -30.59
CA TYR A 232 10.28 8.08 -29.98
C TYR A 232 9.98 9.31 -29.09
N THR A 233 10.77 9.58 -28.04
CA THR A 233 10.80 10.84 -27.26
C THR A 233 12.10 11.09 -26.46
N ALA A 234 13.15 10.24 -26.53
CA ALA A 234 14.20 10.21 -25.49
C ALA A 234 15.62 10.57 -25.91
N ILE A 235 16.00 10.31 -27.17
CA ILE A 235 17.33 10.60 -27.71
C ILE A 235 17.12 11.25 -29.07
N LEU A 236 17.86 12.32 -29.31
CA LEU A 236 17.93 13.02 -30.59
C LEU A 236 19.39 12.96 -31.04
N LEU A 237 19.64 12.25 -32.15
CA LEU A 237 20.96 12.06 -32.72
C LEU A 237 21.06 12.86 -34.01
N CYS A 238 22.00 13.80 -34.05
CA CYS A 238 22.27 14.63 -35.22
C CYS A 238 23.64 14.22 -35.79
N ALA A 239 23.66 13.68 -37.02
CA ALA A 239 24.88 13.62 -37.82
C ALA A 239 25.10 14.96 -38.52
N VAL A 240 26.35 15.42 -38.58
CA VAL A 240 26.74 16.70 -39.20
C VAL A 240 28.00 16.50 -40.04
N TYR A 241 28.06 17.16 -41.19
CA TYR A 241 29.28 17.34 -41.96
C TYR A 241 29.37 18.80 -42.45
N ILE A 242 30.48 19.47 -42.18
CA ILE A 242 30.77 20.84 -42.61
C ILE A 242 32.03 20.80 -43.50
N PRO A 243 31.92 21.11 -44.81
CA PRO A 243 33.08 21.13 -45.70
C PRO A 243 34.14 22.17 -45.28
N PRO A 244 35.45 21.92 -45.53
CA PRO A 244 36.52 22.84 -45.11
C PRO A 244 36.38 24.28 -45.63
N SER A 245 35.74 24.48 -46.79
CA SER A 245 35.52 25.78 -47.41
C SER A 245 34.30 26.54 -46.88
N SER A 246 33.84 26.26 -45.65
CA SER A 246 32.61 26.83 -45.10
C SER A 246 32.66 27.20 -43.62
N MET A 247 31.97 28.29 -43.27
CA MET A 247 31.73 28.80 -41.92
C MET A 247 30.22 28.77 -41.62
N ALA A 248 29.57 27.63 -41.81
CA ALA A 248 28.12 27.50 -41.73
C ALA A 248 27.55 27.77 -40.32
N THR A 249 26.45 28.51 -40.24
CA THR A 249 25.79 28.85 -38.98
C THR A 249 24.95 27.70 -38.44
N THR A 250 25.06 27.42 -37.13
CA THR A 250 24.50 26.22 -36.49
C THR A 250 23.05 26.37 -35.99
N GLY A 251 22.30 27.36 -36.53
CA GLY A 251 20.97 27.74 -36.08
C GLY A 251 19.95 26.58 -36.04
N HIS A 252 19.98 25.70 -37.04
CA HIS A 252 19.07 24.54 -37.10
C HIS A 252 19.23 23.55 -35.93
N ILE A 253 20.40 23.50 -35.27
CA ILE A 253 20.58 22.68 -34.07
C ILE A 253 19.81 23.28 -32.88
N SER A 254 19.68 24.60 -32.82
CA SER A 254 18.92 25.34 -31.81
C SER A 254 17.41 25.12 -31.96
N GLU A 255 16.91 25.11 -33.20
CA GLU A 255 15.51 24.79 -33.52
C GLU A 255 15.13 23.40 -33.01
N GLN A 256 15.98 22.39 -33.27
CA GLN A 256 15.76 21.01 -32.84
C GLN A 256 15.84 20.83 -31.32
N GLN A 257 16.73 21.55 -30.64
CA GLN A 257 16.79 21.58 -29.18
C GLN A 257 15.54 22.25 -28.58
N THR A 258 15.06 23.35 -29.18
CA THR A 258 13.87 24.10 -28.76
C THR A 258 12.59 23.30 -28.97
N ALA A 259 12.48 22.56 -30.09
CA ALA A 259 11.37 21.66 -30.36
C ALA A 259 11.32 20.48 -29.37
N HIS A 260 12.46 20.00 -28.86
CA HIS A 260 12.57 18.79 -28.05
C HIS A 260 13.39 18.98 -26.75
N PRO A 261 12.96 19.86 -25.82
CA PRO A 261 13.76 20.28 -24.66
C PRO A 261 14.02 19.16 -23.62
N ASP A 262 13.19 18.11 -23.61
CA ASP A 262 13.32 16.94 -22.73
C ASP A 262 14.21 15.82 -23.32
N ALA A 263 14.70 15.95 -24.56
CA ALA A 263 15.47 14.91 -25.23
C ALA A 263 16.97 14.96 -24.87
N PHE A 264 17.62 13.79 -24.81
CA PHE A 264 19.08 13.72 -24.74
C PHE A 264 19.65 13.95 -26.15
N LEU A 265 20.14 15.16 -26.39
CA LEU A 265 20.77 15.56 -27.64
C LEU A 265 22.20 15.01 -27.73
N ILE A 266 22.52 14.40 -28.87
CA ILE A 266 23.84 13.97 -29.30
C ILE A 266 24.06 14.57 -30.68
N VAL A 267 25.11 15.38 -30.84
CA VAL A 267 25.56 15.88 -32.15
C VAL A 267 26.92 15.27 -32.41
N ALA A 268 27.08 14.54 -33.52
CA ALA A 268 28.28 13.78 -33.85
C ALA A 268 28.60 13.94 -35.34
N GLY A 269 29.88 14.12 -35.70
CA GLY A 269 30.25 14.36 -37.09
C GLY A 269 31.61 15.00 -37.25
N ASP A 270 31.91 15.39 -38.49
CA ASP A 270 33.12 16.11 -38.88
C ASP A 270 32.76 17.58 -39.12
N PHE A 271 33.37 18.46 -38.33
CA PHE A 271 33.04 19.89 -38.29
C PHE A 271 34.13 20.76 -38.93
N ASN A 272 35.24 20.17 -39.38
CA ASN A 272 36.44 20.86 -39.85
C ASN A 272 36.85 22.05 -38.96
N HIS A 273 36.44 23.28 -39.29
CA HIS A 273 36.83 24.51 -38.58
C HIS A 273 35.79 25.05 -37.58
N ALA A 274 34.63 24.40 -37.40
CA ALA A 274 33.53 24.93 -36.59
C ALA A 274 33.45 24.34 -35.15
N ASP A 275 33.58 25.17 -34.11
CA ASP A 275 33.30 24.78 -32.71
C ASP A 275 31.89 25.21 -32.27
N LEU A 276 31.04 24.24 -31.94
CA LEU A 276 29.66 24.47 -31.48
C LEU A 276 29.58 25.07 -30.06
N LYS A 277 30.67 25.10 -29.27
CA LYS A 277 30.68 25.79 -27.96
C LYS A 277 30.43 27.28 -28.10
N SER A 278 30.84 27.90 -29.22
CA SER A 278 30.64 29.32 -29.51
C SER A 278 29.15 29.70 -29.54
N VAL A 279 28.30 28.81 -30.08
CA VAL A 279 26.84 29.02 -30.20
C VAL A 279 26.06 28.36 -29.05
N PHE A 280 26.60 27.30 -28.44
CA PHE A 280 25.94 26.56 -27.36
C PHE A 280 26.86 26.38 -26.13
N PRO A 281 27.02 27.38 -25.25
CA PRO A 281 27.94 27.30 -24.09
C PRO A 281 27.60 26.21 -23.05
N LYS A 282 26.48 25.49 -23.21
CA LYS A 282 26.01 24.44 -22.29
C LYS A 282 26.23 23.01 -22.81
N ILE A 283 26.57 22.80 -24.08
CA ILE A 283 26.92 21.45 -24.57
C ILE A 283 28.34 21.06 -24.13
N GLN A 284 28.61 19.77 -24.12
CA GLN A 284 29.84 19.17 -23.61
C GLN A 284 30.38 18.23 -24.68
N GLN A 285 31.61 18.49 -25.08
CA GLN A 285 32.38 17.74 -26.08
C GLN A 285 33.13 16.58 -25.38
N HIS A 286 33.33 15.44 -26.07
CA HIS A 286 33.94 14.22 -25.47
C HIS A 286 35.14 13.60 -26.21
N ILE A 287 35.74 14.28 -27.20
CA ILE A 287 36.91 13.78 -27.96
C ILE A 287 38.09 14.73 -27.73
N ASP A 288 39.11 14.27 -27.03
CA ASP A 288 40.26 15.06 -26.57
C ASP A 288 41.58 14.67 -27.26
N PHE A 289 41.52 13.96 -28.38
CA PHE A 289 42.65 13.50 -29.17
C PHE A 289 42.48 13.82 -30.67
N PRO A 290 43.59 14.01 -31.42
CA PRO A 290 43.54 14.23 -32.87
C PRO A 290 42.80 13.12 -33.62
N THR A 291 42.04 13.49 -34.63
CA THR A 291 41.27 12.55 -35.47
C THR A 291 41.75 12.49 -36.92
N ARG A 292 42.50 13.51 -37.38
CA ARG A 292 43.16 13.57 -38.69
C ARG A 292 44.53 14.23 -38.56
N GLY A 293 45.60 13.45 -38.67
CA GLY A 293 46.96 13.95 -38.38
C GLY A 293 47.04 14.50 -36.95
N ASN A 294 47.53 15.74 -36.80
CA ASN A 294 47.58 16.44 -35.51
C ASN A 294 46.29 17.22 -35.16
N ASN A 295 45.28 17.22 -36.05
CA ASN A 295 44.05 18.00 -35.88
C ASN A 295 42.89 17.15 -35.33
N THR A 296 42.06 17.73 -34.48
CA THR A 296 40.77 17.15 -34.04
C THR A 296 39.67 17.77 -34.89
N LEU A 297 39.09 17.01 -35.82
CA LEU A 297 38.05 17.48 -36.75
C LEU A 297 36.69 16.79 -36.51
N ASP A 298 36.73 15.56 -36.02
CA ASP A 298 35.55 14.79 -35.66
C ASP A 298 35.16 15.07 -34.19
N PHE A 299 33.99 15.66 -33.97
CA PHE A 299 33.52 16.06 -32.66
C PHE A 299 32.25 15.30 -32.26
N VAL A 300 32.10 15.04 -30.96
CA VAL A 300 30.83 14.58 -30.38
C VAL A 300 30.46 15.46 -29.20
N TYR A 301 29.32 16.14 -29.32
CA TYR A 301 28.74 17.02 -28.32
C TYR A 301 27.46 16.42 -27.73
N THR A 302 27.22 16.64 -26.44
CA THR A 302 25.97 16.28 -25.75
C THR A 302 25.57 17.31 -24.70
N THR A 303 24.33 17.29 -24.23
CA THR A 303 23.86 18.15 -23.12
C THR A 303 24.39 17.77 -21.72
N GLN A 304 25.15 16.67 -21.57
CA GLN A 304 25.58 16.16 -20.26
C GLN A 304 27.10 15.96 -20.18
N LYS A 305 27.75 16.62 -19.20
CA LYS A 305 29.19 16.44 -18.95
C LYS A 305 29.50 15.01 -18.52
N GLY A 306 30.52 14.41 -19.13
CA GLY A 306 30.99 13.06 -18.82
C GLY A 306 30.03 11.94 -19.21
N ALA A 307 29.21 12.14 -20.25
CA ALA A 307 28.32 11.10 -20.78
C ALA A 307 29.11 9.94 -21.41
N TYR A 308 30.17 10.24 -22.17
CA TYR A 308 30.97 9.27 -22.90
C TYR A 308 32.42 9.23 -22.42
N LYS A 309 33.09 8.12 -22.75
CA LYS A 309 34.54 8.03 -22.92
C LYS A 309 34.79 7.71 -24.39
N ALA A 310 35.52 8.57 -25.08
CA ALA A 310 35.98 8.31 -26.43
C ALA A 310 37.27 7.47 -26.41
N PHE A 311 37.46 6.66 -27.45
CA PHE A 311 38.65 5.87 -27.68
C PHE A 311 38.99 5.91 -29.19
N PRO A 312 40.25 6.14 -29.56
CA PRO A 312 40.68 5.99 -30.95
C PRO A 312 40.64 4.53 -31.36
N LEU A 313 40.26 4.28 -32.61
CA LEU A 313 40.32 3.01 -33.32
C LEU A 313 41.05 3.23 -34.67
N PRO A 314 41.60 2.18 -35.29
CA PRO A 314 42.29 2.30 -36.57
C PRO A 314 41.46 2.98 -37.67
N HIS A 315 42.16 3.50 -38.68
CA HIS A 315 41.57 4.05 -39.90
C HIS A 315 40.63 3.04 -40.58
N LEU A 316 39.52 3.53 -41.14
CA LEU A 316 38.61 2.68 -41.90
C LEU A 316 39.10 2.58 -43.35
N GLY A 317 39.81 1.50 -43.67
CA GLY A 317 40.48 1.36 -44.97
C GLY A 317 41.46 2.51 -45.21
N ALA A 318 41.45 3.08 -46.42
CA ALA A 318 42.31 4.21 -46.82
C ALA A 318 41.76 5.61 -46.44
N SER A 319 40.92 5.73 -45.41
CA SER A 319 40.54 7.05 -44.87
C SER A 319 41.73 7.68 -44.13
N ASP A 320 41.96 8.98 -44.27
CA ASP A 320 42.96 9.74 -43.51
C ASP A 320 42.46 10.19 -42.13
N HIS A 321 41.21 9.88 -41.78
CA HIS A 321 40.68 10.00 -40.42
C HIS A 321 40.74 8.66 -39.67
N ILE A 322 41.03 8.70 -38.37
CA ILE A 322 40.88 7.56 -37.48
C ILE A 322 39.40 7.29 -37.20
N THR A 323 39.07 6.05 -36.83
CA THR A 323 37.72 5.73 -36.32
C THR A 323 37.63 6.11 -34.83
N VAL A 324 36.49 6.60 -34.36
CA VAL A 324 36.26 6.92 -32.94
C VAL A 324 35.17 6.02 -32.34
N MET A 325 35.46 5.36 -31.21
CA MET A 325 34.47 4.61 -30.43
C MET A 325 34.12 5.37 -29.15
N LEU A 326 32.83 5.67 -28.94
CA LEU A 326 32.33 6.29 -27.72
C LEU A 326 31.56 5.27 -26.87
N MET A 327 32.10 4.99 -25.68
CA MET A 327 31.48 4.10 -24.70
C MET A 327 30.81 4.93 -23.59
N PRO A 328 29.55 4.63 -23.22
CA PRO A 328 28.86 5.32 -22.12
C PRO A 328 29.58 5.17 -20.78
N ALA A 329 29.83 6.28 -20.08
CA ALA A 329 30.64 6.30 -18.85
C ALA A 329 29.93 5.74 -17.59
N TYR A 330 28.68 5.28 -17.69
CA TYR A 330 27.87 4.85 -16.56
C TYR A 330 28.23 3.44 -16.04
N ARG A 331 28.48 3.31 -14.73
CA ARG A 331 28.57 2.03 -14.00
C ARG A 331 27.27 1.74 -13.22
N PRO A 332 26.63 0.56 -13.39
CA PRO A 332 25.40 0.24 -12.67
C PRO A 332 25.63 -0.03 -11.17
N LEU A 333 24.84 0.61 -10.32
CA LEU A 333 24.79 0.38 -8.87
C LEU A 333 24.08 -0.95 -8.56
N VAL A 334 24.84 -2.05 -8.48
CA VAL A 334 24.35 -3.28 -7.83
C VAL A 334 24.27 -3.03 -6.33
N LYS A 335 23.11 -3.31 -5.71
CA LYS A 335 23.02 -3.35 -4.24
C LYS A 335 23.84 -4.53 -3.72
N VAL A 336 25.06 -4.27 -3.27
CA VAL A 336 25.92 -5.25 -2.57
C VAL A 336 25.55 -5.24 -1.09
N THR A 337 24.47 -5.94 -0.75
CA THR A 337 24.17 -6.29 0.65
C THR A 337 24.73 -7.69 0.89
N LYS A 338 25.48 -7.89 1.99
CA LYS A 338 26.01 -9.21 2.35
C LYS A 338 24.86 -10.24 2.43
N PRO A 339 25.02 -11.47 1.90
CA PRO A 339 24.00 -12.50 2.03
C PRO A 339 23.73 -12.81 3.51
N VAL A 340 22.45 -12.90 3.87
CA VAL A 340 22.04 -13.23 5.24
C VAL A 340 21.79 -14.74 5.33
N ARG A 341 22.46 -15.43 6.25
CA ARG A 341 22.09 -16.81 6.61
C ARG A 341 20.87 -16.74 7.53
N LYS A 342 19.84 -17.54 7.23
CA LYS A 342 18.65 -17.70 8.06
C LYS A 342 18.35 -19.17 8.23
N GLN A 343 18.18 -19.62 9.47
CA GLN A 343 17.60 -20.92 9.75
C GLN A 343 16.08 -20.87 9.54
N ILE A 344 15.54 -21.91 8.91
CA ILE A 344 14.11 -22.15 8.77
C ILE A 344 13.83 -23.60 9.15
N GLN A 345 12.75 -23.85 9.90
CA GLN A 345 12.15 -25.18 9.90
C GLN A 345 11.50 -25.43 8.54
N VAL A 346 11.60 -26.67 8.10
CA VAL A 346 11.01 -27.18 6.86
C VAL A 346 10.23 -28.43 7.24
N TRP A 347 9.00 -28.54 6.74
CA TRP A 347 8.26 -29.79 6.68
C TRP A 347 8.76 -30.61 5.48
N PRO A 348 9.34 -31.80 5.70
CA PRO A 348 9.41 -32.86 4.69
C PRO A 348 8.04 -33.21 4.08
N GLU A 349 8.10 -33.98 2.99
CA GLU A 349 6.94 -34.67 2.42
C GLU A 349 6.62 -35.88 3.31
N GLY A 350 5.34 -36.14 3.60
CA GLY A 350 4.91 -37.15 4.59
C GLY A 350 4.88 -36.68 6.05
N SER A 351 5.37 -35.47 6.37
CA SER A 351 5.43 -34.98 7.77
C SER A 351 4.07 -34.62 8.39
N SER A 352 2.99 -34.49 7.60
CA SER A 352 1.66 -34.24 8.18
C SER A 352 1.01 -35.57 8.52
N GLU A 353 1.12 -36.51 7.60
CA GLU A 353 0.70 -37.89 7.67
C GLU A 353 1.37 -38.60 8.86
N ALA A 354 2.70 -38.47 9.01
CA ALA A 354 3.42 -39.01 10.16
C ALA A 354 3.02 -38.37 11.51
N LEU A 355 2.51 -37.13 11.54
CA LEU A 355 1.93 -36.54 12.76
C LEU A 355 0.55 -37.10 13.04
N GLN A 356 -0.26 -37.34 12.01
CA GLN A 356 -1.58 -37.96 12.14
C GLN A 356 -1.44 -39.38 12.67
N ASP A 357 -0.61 -40.22 12.06
CA ASP A 357 -0.34 -41.60 12.52
C ASP A 357 0.19 -41.62 13.97
N CYS A 358 1.08 -40.68 14.33
CA CYS A 358 1.59 -40.53 15.68
C CYS A 358 0.48 -40.16 16.69
N PHE A 359 -0.38 -39.20 16.36
CA PHE A 359 -1.46 -38.74 17.23
C PHE A 359 -2.65 -39.71 17.29
N ASP A 360 -2.89 -40.52 16.25
CA ASP A 360 -3.91 -41.57 16.21
C ASP A 360 -3.49 -42.78 17.08
N THR A 361 -2.18 -43.09 17.11
CA THR A 361 -1.60 -44.15 17.96
C THR A 361 -1.21 -43.69 19.37
N THR A 362 -1.39 -42.40 19.70
CA THR A 362 -1.13 -41.87 21.05
C THR A 362 -2.25 -42.24 22.02
N ASP A 363 -1.92 -42.91 23.13
CA ASP A 363 -2.85 -43.00 24.27
C ASP A 363 -2.93 -41.66 24.99
N TRP A 364 -3.85 -40.80 24.54
CA TRP A 364 -4.09 -39.49 25.16
C TRP A 364 -4.57 -39.57 26.61
N SER A 365 -5.08 -40.73 27.06
CA SER A 365 -5.59 -40.89 28.43
C SER A 365 -4.48 -40.87 29.46
N MET A 366 -3.25 -41.30 29.11
CA MET A 366 -2.09 -41.30 30.00
C MET A 366 -1.80 -39.90 30.57
N PHE A 367 -1.95 -38.85 29.78
CA PHE A 367 -1.68 -37.47 30.19
C PHE A 367 -2.70 -36.97 31.22
N LYS A 368 -3.96 -37.41 31.10
CA LYS A 368 -5.01 -37.11 32.06
C LYS A 368 -4.80 -37.86 33.37
N GLN A 369 -4.45 -39.14 33.28
CA GLN A 369 -4.19 -39.99 34.43
C GLN A 369 -3.00 -39.47 35.24
N ALA A 370 -1.88 -39.13 34.58
CA ALA A 370 -0.69 -38.56 35.21
C ALA A 370 -1.02 -37.25 35.96
N ALA A 371 -1.80 -36.36 35.34
CA ALA A 371 -2.24 -35.11 35.95
C ALA A 371 -3.42 -35.25 36.94
N THR A 372 -3.88 -36.46 37.29
CA THR A 372 -5.04 -36.65 38.18
C THR A 372 -4.62 -37.14 39.56
N TYR A 373 -4.83 -36.26 40.56
CA TYR A 373 -4.51 -36.51 41.95
C TYR A 373 -5.79 -36.50 42.78
N ASN A 374 -6.01 -37.51 43.64
CA ASN A 374 -7.20 -37.60 44.51
C ASN A 374 -8.53 -37.37 43.75
N ASN A 375 -8.71 -38.06 42.63
CA ASN A 375 -9.85 -37.94 41.69
C ASN A 375 -10.07 -36.53 41.09
N THR A 376 -9.08 -35.62 41.20
CA THR A 376 -9.12 -34.27 40.65
C THR A 376 -8.00 -34.09 39.62
N THR A 377 -8.36 -33.80 38.37
CA THR A 377 -7.38 -33.51 37.31
C THR A 377 -6.83 -32.08 37.46
N ASP A 378 -5.51 -31.96 37.63
CA ASP A 378 -4.77 -30.72 37.46
C ASP A 378 -4.78 -30.32 35.97
N LEU A 379 -5.62 -29.34 35.66
CA LEU A 379 -5.80 -28.83 34.32
C LEU A 379 -4.57 -28.07 33.78
N GLN A 380 -3.73 -27.52 34.66
CA GLN A 380 -2.52 -26.81 34.28
C GLN A 380 -1.46 -27.82 33.80
N GLU A 381 -1.19 -28.87 34.59
CA GLU A 381 -0.26 -29.94 34.22
C GLU A 381 -0.74 -30.68 32.95
N TYR A 382 -2.03 -31.03 32.89
CA TYR A 382 -2.61 -31.75 31.75
C TYR A 382 -2.46 -30.96 30.44
N ALA A 383 -2.86 -29.67 30.45
CA ALA A 383 -2.80 -28.83 29.25
C ALA A 383 -1.35 -28.50 28.82
N GLU A 384 -0.43 -28.33 29.77
CA GLU A 384 0.98 -28.06 29.46
C GLU A 384 1.69 -29.30 28.93
N THR A 385 1.44 -30.48 29.50
CA THR A 385 2.04 -31.74 29.03
C THR A 385 1.57 -32.10 27.63
N VAL A 386 0.26 -31.98 27.34
CA VAL A 386 -0.30 -32.17 25.99
C VAL A 386 0.27 -31.15 25.00
N THR A 387 0.39 -29.88 25.40
CA THR A 387 0.99 -28.83 24.56
C THR A 387 2.48 -29.10 24.27
N ALA A 388 3.23 -29.58 25.26
CA ALA A 388 4.63 -29.96 25.13
C ALA A 388 4.81 -31.17 24.22
N TYR A 389 3.97 -32.20 24.38
CA TYR A 389 3.97 -33.40 23.54
C TYR A 389 3.71 -33.07 22.06
N ILE A 390 2.67 -32.27 21.77
CA ILE A 390 2.36 -31.84 20.39
C ILE A 390 3.53 -31.06 19.77
N ASN A 391 4.18 -30.17 20.53
CA ASN A 391 5.38 -29.47 20.06
C ASN A 391 6.55 -30.44 19.82
N LYS A 392 6.77 -31.41 20.71
CA LYS A 392 7.83 -32.42 20.59
C LYS A 392 7.65 -33.27 19.32
N CYS A 393 6.46 -33.84 19.09
CA CYS A 393 6.14 -34.56 17.85
C CYS A 393 6.32 -33.67 16.61
N THR A 394 5.92 -32.39 16.71
CA THR A 394 6.12 -31.40 15.62
C THR A 394 7.60 -31.15 15.33
N GLU A 395 8.46 -31.08 16.35
CA GLU A 395 9.90 -30.96 16.18
C GLU A 395 10.50 -32.22 15.54
N ASP A 396 10.07 -33.40 15.97
CA ASP A 396 10.59 -34.69 15.47
C ASP A 396 10.27 -34.95 13.99
N VAL A 397 9.14 -34.47 13.47
CA VAL A 397 8.82 -34.56 12.03
C VAL A 397 9.39 -33.41 11.19
N THR A 398 10.03 -32.39 11.78
CA THR A 398 10.55 -31.22 11.06
C THR A 398 12.06 -31.16 10.97
N VAL A 399 12.58 -30.47 9.96
CA VAL A 399 14.03 -30.36 9.72
C VAL A 399 14.46 -28.91 9.62
N THR A 400 15.39 -28.50 10.49
CA THR A 400 16.02 -27.18 10.43
C THR A 400 17.01 -27.09 9.28
N LYS A 401 16.78 -26.18 8.32
CA LYS A 401 17.66 -25.94 7.16
C LYS A 401 18.17 -24.50 7.18
N THR A 402 19.49 -24.33 7.06
CA THR A 402 20.11 -23.00 6.91
C THR A 402 20.06 -22.55 5.45
N ILE A 403 19.28 -21.52 5.14
CA ILE A 403 19.20 -20.91 3.82
C ILE A 403 20.02 -19.60 3.75
N THR A 404 20.66 -19.35 2.60
CA THR A 404 21.37 -18.08 2.34
C THR A 404 20.51 -17.16 1.49
N VAL A 405 19.90 -16.16 2.14
CA VAL A 405 19.06 -15.14 1.50
C VAL A 405 19.95 -14.06 0.88
N ARG A 406 19.90 -13.91 -0.45
CA ARG A 406 20.66 -12.88 -1.17
C ARG A 406 19.76 -11.70 -1.53
N ALA A 407 20.22 -10.46 -1.30
CA ALA A 407 19.41 -9.25 -1.53
C ALA A 407 18.84 -9.08 -2.96
N ASN A 408 19.51 -9.68 -3.96
CA ASN A 408 19.10 -9.65 -5.37
C ASN A 408 18.54 -10.98 -5.88
N GLN A 409 18.18 -11.92 -4.99
CA GLN A 409 17.60 -13.22 -5.36
C GLN A 409 16.30 -13.01 -6.15
N LYS A 410 16.23 -13.61 -7.34
CA LYS A 410 15.06 -13.47 -8.22
C LYS A 410 13.93 -14.38 -7.72
N PRO A 411 12.67 -13.92 -7.67
CA PRO A 411 11.56 -14.72 -7.12
C PRO A 411 11.27 -16.04 -7.85
N TRP A 412 11.66 -16.16 -9.12
CA TRP A 412 11.54 -17.38 -9.91
C TRP A 412 12.71 -18.38 -9.73
N MET A 413 13.63 -18.13 -8.80
CA MET A 413 14.66 -19.11 -8.40
C MET A 413 14.08 -20.04 -7.34
N THR A 414 13.23 -20.96 -7.77
CA THR A 414 12.60 -21.98 -6.92
C THR A 414 13.56 -23.13 -6.61
N GLY A 415 13.21 -24.01 -5.67
CA GLY A 415 13.98 -25.22 -5.37
C GLY A 415 14.25 -26.08 -6.62
N GLU A 416 13.24 -26.22 -7.49
CA GLU A 416 13.37 -26.93 -8.77
C GLU A 416 14.39 -26.26 -9.71
N VAL A 417 14.38 -24.92 -9.82
CA VAL A 417 15.39 -24.22 -10.63
C VAL A 417 16.79 -24.39 -10.04
N TYR A 418 16.94 -24.48 -8.72
CA TYR A 418 18.21 -24.81 -8.08
C TYR A 418 18.63 -26.27 -8.31
N ARG A 419 17.69 -27.23 -8.32
CA ARG A 419 17.94 -28.64 -8.65
C ARG A 419 18.46 -28.79 -10.09
N LEU A 420 17.77 -28.18 -11.05
CA LEU A 420 18.19 -28.13 -12.45
C LEU A 420 19.55 -27.43 -12.65
N LEU A 421 19.82 -26.37 -11.87
CA LEU A 421 21.11 -25.69 -11.88
C LEU A 421 22.24 -26.59 -11.32
N LYS A 422 21.96 -27.36 -10.26
CA LYS A 422 22.90 -28.36 -9.70
C LYS A 422 23.17 -29.46 -10.72
N ALA A 423 22.14 -30.03 -11.36
CA ALA A 423 22.28 -31.04 -12.41
C ALA A 423 23.16 -30.54 -13.57
N ARG A 424 22.93 -29.32 -14.07
CA ARG A 424 23.78 -28.70 -15.10
C ARG A 424 25.23 -28.52 -14.62
N ASN A 425 25.45 -28.11 -13.38
CA ASN A 425 26.79 -27.95 -12.82
C ASN A 425 27.51 -29.30 -12.63
N VAL A 426 26.80 -30.38 -12.32
CA VAL A 426 27.36 -31.74 -12.25
C VAL A 426 27.75 -32.21 -13.64
N ALA A 427 26.83 -32.18 -14.61
CA ALA A 427 27.12 -32.56 -16.01
C ALA A 427 28.28 -31.76 -16.64
N PHE A 428 28.49 -30.51 -16.22
CA PHE A 428 29.65 -29.72 -16.65
C PHE A 428 30.98 -30.19 -16.02
N ARG A 429 30.96 -30.73 -14.81
CA ARG A 429 32.16 -31.25 -14.12
C ARG A 429 32.53 -32.66 -14.55
N THR A 430 31.55 -33.47 -14.95
CA THR A 430 31.76 -34.85 -15.40
C THR A 430 32.17 -34.97 -16.87
N GLY A 431 32.29 -33.86 -17.60
CA GLY A 431 32.75 -33.83 -19.00
C GLY A 431 31.74 -34.28 -20.06
N ASP A 432 30.65 -34.96 -19.67
CA ASP A 432 29.62 -35.45 -20.58
C ASP A 432 28.86 -34.29 -21.29
N GLU A 433 29.18 -34.10 -22.57
CA GLU A 433 28.62 -33.06 -23.42
C GLU A 433 27.13 -33.29 -23.75
N ALA A 434 26.69 -34.55 -23.87
CA ALA A 434 25.29 -34.89 -24.16
C ALA A 434 24.38 -34.62 -22.95
N SER A 435 24.81 -35.02 -21.75
CA SER A 435 24.14 -34.65 -20.50
C SER A 435 24.19 -33.16 -20.25
N LEU A 436 25.30 -32.48 -20.56
CA LEU A 436 25.42 -31.02 -20.42
C LEU A 436 24.45 -30.27 -21.34
N LYS A 437 24.32 -30.69 -22.61
CA LYS A 437 23.35 -30.14 -23.57
C LYS A 437 21.91 -30.30 -23.07
N THR A 438 21.57 -31.50 -22.59
CA THR A 438 20.26 -31.83 -22.01
C THR A 438 19.96 -31.03 -20.74
N ALA A 439 20.92 -30.94 -19.82
CA ALA A 439 20.79 -30.18 -18.58
C ALA A 439 20.67 -28.65 -18.82
N ARG A 440 21.38 -28.11 -19.81
CA ARG A 440 21.22 -26.70 -20.27
C ARG A 440 19.83 -26.43 -20.83
N ALA A 441 19.28 -27.34 -21.64
CA ALA A 441 17.93 -27.23 -22.19
C ALA A 441 16.86 -27.32 -21.07
N ASN A 442 17.02 -28.28 -20.15
CA ASN A 442 16.14 -28.45 -18.99
C ASN A 442 16.14 -27.24 -18.06
N LEU A 443 17.31 -26.70 -17.69
CA LEU A 443 17.42 -25.48 -16.91
C LEU A 443 16.76 -24.28 -17.61
N SER A 444 16.96 -24.13 -18.93
CA SER A 444 16.35 -23.06 -19.72
C SER A 444 14.83 -23.18 -19.86
N ARG A 445 14.30 -24.41 -19.86
CA ARG A 445 12.87 -24.71 -19.79
C ARG A 445 12.31 -24.42 -18.39
N GLY A 446 12.95 -24.91 -17.33
CA GLY A 446 12.57 -24.66 -15.94
C GLY A 446 12.56 -23.19 -15.55
N ILE A 447 13.57 -22.40 -15.95
CA ILE A 447 13.59 -20.94 -15.72
C ILE A 447 12.44 -20.24 -16.46
N ARG A 448 12.11 -20.67 -17.69
CA ARG A 448 10.97 -20.11 -18.45
C ARG A 448 9.64 -20.44 -17.76
N GLU A 449 9.47 -21.66 -17.27
CA GLU A 449 8.25 -22.07 -16.57
C GLU A 449 8.13 -21.40 -15.19
N ALA A 450 9.18 -21.38 -14.37
CA ALA A 450 9.16 -20.68 -13.08
C ALA A 450 8.86 -19.17 -13.23
N LYS A 451 9.33 -18.52 -14.31
CA LYS A 451 8.93 -17.14 -14.66
C LYS A 451 7.46 -17.03 -15.04
N ARG A 452 6.90 -17.99 -15.81
CA ARG A 452 5.47 -18.04 -16.15
C ARG A 452 4.62 -18.24 -14.90
N GLN A 453 4.96 -19.20 -14.05
CA GLN A 453 4.28 -19.48 -12.77
C GLN A 453 4.30 -18.27 -11.85
N TYR A 454 5.46 -17.61 -11.69
CA TYR A 454 5.57 -16.38 -10.91
C TYR A 454 4.68 -15.25 -11.46
N SER A 455 4.65 -15.06 -12.79
CA SER A 455 3.76 -14.09 -13.44
C SER A 455 2.27 -14.42 -13.30
N ARG A 456 1.90 -15.71 -13.39
CA ARG A 456 0.56 -16.22 -13.11
C ARG A 456 0.18 -15.99 -11.64
N GLY A 457 1.09 -16.21 -10.69
CA GLY A 457 0.89 -15.97 -9.26
C GLY A 457 0.66 -14.48 -8.95
N ILE A 458 1.45 -13.58 -9.55
CA ILE A 458 1.19 -12.13 -9.48
C ILE A 458 -0.20 -11.80 -10.04
N SER A 459 -0.59 -12.41 -11.16
CA SER A 459 -1.92 -12.19 -11.76
C SER A 459 -3.06 -12.74 -10.87
N HIS A 460 -2.82 -13.86 -10.17
CA HIS A 460 -3.77 -14.47 -9.25
C HIS A 460 -4.12 -13.55 -8.07
N HIS A 461 -3.17 -12.74 -7.60
CA HIS A 461 -3.41 -11.73 -6.57
C HIS A 461 -4.51 -10.71 -6.93
N PHE A 462 -4.94 -10.65 -8.21
CA PHE A 462 -5.96 -9.72 -8.71
C PHE A 462 -7.25 -10.39 -9.21
N LYS A 463 -7.38 -11.71 -9.07
CA LYS A 463 -8.60 -12.44 -9.45
C LYS A 463 -9.78 -12.09 -8.54
N ASP A 464 -9.59 -12.22 -7.22
CA ASP A 464 -10.63 -11.89 -6.25
C ASP A 464 -10.52 -10.41 -5.82
N SER A 465 -11.65 -9.71 -5.93
CA SER A 465 -11.79 -8.33 -5.47
C SER A 465 -11.99 -8.21 -3.95
N ARG A 466 -12.36 -9.31 -3.27
CA ARG A 466 -12.65 -9.37 -1.84
C ARG A 466 -11.35 -9.58 -1.03
N ASP A 467 -10.39 -10.36 -1.53
CA ASP A 467 -9.04 -10.47 -0.93
C ASP A 467 -8.16 -9.23 -1.19
N THR A 468 -8.46 -8.17 -0.44
CA THR A 468 -7.65 -6.94 -0.40
C THR A 468 -6.19 -7.17 0.00
N ARG A 469 -5.88 -8.22 0.78
CA ARG A 469 -4.51 -8.54 1.20
C ARG A 469 -3.69 -9.07 0.02
N SER A 470 -4.26 -9.99 -0.76
CA SER A 470 -3.63 -10.45 -2.01
C SER A 470 -3.48 -9.30 -2.99
N LEU A 471 -4.51 -8.46 -3.18
CA LEU A 471 -4.41 -7.27 -4.04
C LEU A 471 -3.23 -6.38 -3.65
N TRP A 472 -3.10 -6.01 -2.37
CA TRP A 472 -1.98 -5.20 -1.87
C TRP A 472 -0.62 -5.88 -2.05
N ARG A 473 -0.54 -7.20 -1.85
CA ARG A 473 0.68 -7.98 -2.13
C ARG A 473 1.06 -7.95 -3.61
N GLY A 474 0.09 -8.11 -4.52
CA GLY A 474 0.28 -7.96 -5.95
C GLY A 474 0.78 -6.56 -6.34
N ILE A 475 0.19 -5.52 -5.75
CA ILE A 475 0.60 -4.11 -5.97
C ILE A 475 2.03 -3.87 -5.49
N GLN A 476 2.38 -4.31 -4.27
CA GLN A 476 3.75 -4.21 -3.74
C GLN A 476 4.76 -4.92 -4.64
N THR A 477 4.41 -6.11 -5.14
CA THR A 477 5.24 -6.90 -6.04
C THR A 477 5.47 -6.20 -7.39
N ILE A 478 4.43 -5.64 -8.01
CA ILE A 478 4.54 -4.92 -9.30
C ILE A 478 5.29 -3.58 -9.15
N THR A 479 5.18 -2.93 -7.99
CA THR A 479 5.80 -1.61 -7.74
C THR A 479 7.20 -1.67 -7.14
N ASP A 480 7.71 -2.87 -6.81
CA ASP A 480 8.87 -3.11 -5.93
C ASP A 480 8.81 -2.26 -4.64
N HIS A 481 7.59 -2.00 -4.15
CA HIS A 481 7.37 -1.23 -2.94
C HIS A 481 7.55 -2.14 -1.73
N LYS A 482 8.79 -2.24 -1.28
CA LYS A 482 9.13 -2.76 0.03
C LYS A 482 8.96 -1.62 1.04
N PRO A 483 8.23 -1.81 2.15
CA PRO A 483 8.33 -0.87 3.26
C PRO A 483 9.79 -0.77 3.70
N PRO A 484 10.27 0.39 4.19
CA PRO A 484 11.60 0.47 4.77
C PRO A 484 11.71 -0.58 5.89
N PRO A 485 12.87 -1.24 6.05
CA PRO A 485 13.09 -2.11 7.20
C PRO A 485 12.86 -1.28 8.46
N GLN A 486 11.98 -1.75 9.33
CA GLN A 486 11.67 -1.06 10.58
C GLN A 486 12.87 -1.25 11.52
N THR A 487 13.77 -0.27 11.53
CA THR A 487 14.76 -0.09 12.58
C THR A 487 14.06 0.47 13.81
N CYS A 488 13.33 -0.38 14.53
CA CYS A 488 13.21 -0.19 15.96
C CYS A 488 14.56 -0.55 16.56
N ASP A 489 15.02 0.25 17.52
CA ASP A 489 15.96 -0.26 18.50
C ASP A 489 15.32 -1.50 19.16
N SER A 490 16.12 -2.53 19.38
CA SER A 490 15.66 -3.85 19.86
C SER A 490 16.38 -4.28 21.13
N THR A 491 17.05 -3.34 21.79
CA THR A 491 17.69 -3.51 23.10
C THR A 491 16.66 -3.95 24.14
N ILE A 492 17.02 -4.93 24.98
CA ILE A 492 16.11 -5.55 25.96
C ILE A 492 15.52 -4.53 26.94
N SER A 493 16.30 -3.50 27.34
CA SER A 493 15.80 -2.38 28.16
C SER A 493 14.57 -1.72 27.56
N LEU A 494 14.64 -1.34 26.27
CA LEU A 494 13.52 -0.71 25.58
C LEU A 494 12.29 -1.62 25.48
N LEU A 495 12.49 -2.95 25.39
CA LEU A 495 11.38 -3.91 25.41
C LEU A 495 10.74 -4.02 26.79
N ASN A 496 11.53 -3.95 27.87
CA ASN A 496 11.02 -3.87 29.25
C ASN A 496 10.27 -2.55 29.47
N GLU A 497 10.83 -1.40 29.07
CA GLU A 497 10.17 -0.08 29.13
C GLU A 497 8.85 -0.06 28.36
N LEU A 498 8.82 -0.66 27.16
CA LEU A 498 7.58 -0.84 26.38
C LEU A 498 6.59 -1.76 27.09
N ASN A 499 7.03 -2.85 27.74
CA ASN A 499 6.13 -3.74 28.48
C ASN A 499 5.52 -2.98 29.67
N SER A 500 6.35 -2.36 30.52
CA SER A 500 5.95 -1.48 31.62
C SER A 500 4.98 -0.38 31.17
N PHE A 501 5.23 0.24 30.01
CA PHE A 501 4.31 1.22 29.45
C PHE A 501 2.96 0.63 29.04
N PHE A 502 2.92 -0.54 28.40
CA PHE A 502 1.66 -1.17 27.99
C PHE A 502 0.83 -1.67 29.18
N VAL A 503 1.48 -2.12 30.26
CA VAL A 503 0.82 -2.62 31.49
C VAL A 503 0.52 -1.53 32.54
N ARG A 504 0.81 -0.25 32.28
CA ARG A 504 0.69 0.86 33.27
C ARG A 504 -0.69 1.01 33.96
N PHE A 505 -1.74 0.38 33.45
CA PHE A 505 -3.08 0.36 34.06
C PHE A 505 -3.24 -0.73 35.12
N GLU A 506 -2.37 -1.76 35.13
CA GLU A 506 -2.35 -2.82 36.14
C GLU A 506 -2.12 -2.24 37.54
N VAL A 507 -1.20 -1.27 37.66
CA VAL A 507 -0.83 -0.58 38.90
C VAL A 507 -2.00 0.17 39.54
N GLN A 508 -3.06 0.44 38.77
CA GLN A 508 -4.24 1.18 39.24
C GLN A 508 -5.36 0.28 39.78
N ASN A 509 -5.23 -1.06 39.68
CA ASN A 509 -6.25 -1.98 40.17
C ASN A 509 -5.93 -2.50 41.59
N SER A 510 -6.68 -2.02 42.57
CA SER A 510 -6.73 -2.57 43.93
C SER A 510 -7.77 -3.69 44.11
N THR A 511 -8.59 -3.98 43.10
CA THR A 511 -9.68 -4.98 43.20
C THR A 511 -9.15 -6.39 42.97
N THR A 512 -9.13 -7.19 44.04
CA THR A 512 -8.80 -8.62 43.98
C THR A 512 -9.88 -9.39 43.21
N ALA A 513 -9.45 -10.33 42.38
CA ALA A 513 -10.36 -11.26 41.71
C ALA A 513 -10.89 -12.31 42.69
N GLN A 514 -12.21 -12.43 42.80
CA GLN A 514 -12.88 -13.39 43.68
C GLN A 514 -13.97 -14.13 42.90
N LYS A 515 -13.81 -15.45 42.77
CA LYS A 515 -14.81 -16.34 42.16
C LYS A 515 -16.02 -16.44 43.09
N THR A 516 -17.22 -16.36 42.53
CA THR A 516 -18.47 -16.48 43.29
C THR A 516 -18.94 -17.94 43.27
N PRO A 517 -19.35 -18.55 44.41
CA PRO A 517 -19.93 -19.89 44.38
C PRO A 517 -21.14 -19.95 43.43
N PRO A 518 -21.22 -20.94 42.51
CA PRO A 518 -22.35 -21.05 41.61
C PRO A 518 -23.63 -21.42 42.37
N PRO A 519 -24.79 -20.82 42.06
CA PRO A 519 -26.04 -21.13 42.73
C PRO A 519 -26.55 -22.55 42.34
N PRO A 520 -27.40 -23.18 43.17
CA PRO A 520 -28.03 -24.45 42.83
C PRO A 520 -28.76 -24.38 41.49
N GLY A 521 -28.42 -25.27 40.56
CA GLY A 521 -28.98 -25.31 39.20
C GLY A 521 -28.20 -24.52 38.14
N ASP A 522 -27.09 -23.86 38.47
CA ASP A 522 -26.21 -23.21 37.48
C ASP A 522 -25.60 -24.26 36.54
N GLN A 523 -25.99 -24.24 35.26
CA GLN A 523 -25.53 -25.25 34.30
C GLN A 523 -24.14 -24.91 33.76
N VAL A 524 -23.18 -25.83 33.93
CA VAL A 524 -21.85 -25.72 33.32
C VAL A 524 -21.97 -25.80 31.80
N VAL A 525 -21.29 -24.89 31.09
CA VAL A 525 -21.23 -24.92 29.63
C VAL A 525 -20.43 -26.15 29.19
N THR A 526 -21.02 -27.01 28.37
CA THR A 526 -20.35 -28.18 27.79
C THR A 526 -20.19 -28.02 26.28
N LEU A 527 -19.02 -28.36 25.76
CA LEU A 527 -18.68 -28.33 24.33
C LEU A 527 -18.73 -29.74 23.75
N SER A 528 -19.27 -29.87 22.54
CA SER A 528 -19.33 -31.13 21.80
C SER A 528 -18.07 -31.35 20.95
N PRO A 529 -17.59 -32.60 20.78
CA PRO A 529 -16.47 -32.91 19.88
C PRO A 529 -16.64 -32.34 18.47
N ASP A 530 -17.85 -32.44 17.89
CA ASP A 530 -18.15 -31.84 16.58
C ASP A 530 -18.00 -30.31 16.55
N SER A 531 -18.23 -29.60 17.65
CA SER A 531 -17.99 -28.15 17.71
C SER A 531 -16.49 -27.82 17.72
N VAL A 532 -15.70 -28.60 18.48
CA VAL A 532 -14.24 -28.48 18.56
C VAL A 532 -13.60 -28.83 17.23
N ARG A 533 -13.89 -30.01 16.65
CA ARG A 533 -13.42 -30.44 15.32
C ARG A 533 -13.68 -29.39 14.25
N ARG A 534 -14.93 -28.88 14.16
CA ARG A 534 -15.30 -27.82 13.20
C ARG A 534 -14.55 -26.50 13.45
N SER A 535 -14.13 -26.20 14.68
CA SER A 535 -13.29 -25.03 14.97
C SER A 535 -11.83 -25.26 14.53
N LEU A 536 -11.27 -26.43 14.83
CA LEU A 536 -9.90 -26.86 14.48
C LEU A 536 -9.69 -26.91 12.96
N SER A 537 -10.53 -27.63 12.21
CA SER A 537 -10.42 -27.75 10.74
C SER A 537 -10.61 -26.40 10.01
N ARG A 538 -11.15 -25.37 10.67
CA ARG A 538 -11.32 -24.01 10.14
C ARG A 538 -10.19 -23.05 10.54
N ILE A 539 -9.14 -23.52 11.20
CA ILE A 539 -7.97 -22.70 11.52
C ILE A 539 -7.29 -22.24 10.22
N ASN A 540 -6.82 -20.99 10.21
CA ASN A 540 -5.98 -20.49 9.14
C ASN A 540 -4.52 -20.89 9.40
N ALA A 541 -4.09 -21.97 8.75
CA ALA A 541 -2.74 -22.53 8.72
C ALA A 541 -1.58 -21.52 8.59
N ARG A 542 -1.82 -20.31 8.08
CA ARG A 542 -0.81 -19.26 7.87
C ARG A 542 -0.77 -18.20 8.97
N LYS A 543 -1.52 -18.38 10.07
CA LYS A 543 -1.37 -17.54 11.27
C LYS A 543 -0.05 -17.90 11.97
N ALA A 544 0.59 -16.89 12.56
CA ALA A 544 1.71 -17.11 13.47
C ALA A 544 1.19 -17.77 14.77
N PRO A 545 1.93 -18.72 15.36
CA PRO A 545 1.61 -19.30 16.66
C PRO A 545 1.71 -18.25 17.79
N GLY A 546 1.14 -18.56 18.95
CA GLY A 546 1.33 -17.81 20.18
C GLY A 546 2.60 -18.27 20.93
N PRO A 547 2.67 -18.03 22.25
CA PRO A 547 3.72 -18.58 23.11
C PRO A 547 3.66 -20.10 23.24
N ASP A 548 2.49 -20.70 22.92
CA ASP A 548 2.28 -22.14 22.77
C ASP A 548 3.15 -22.77 21.67
N ASN A 549 3.68 -21.96 20.75
CA ASN A 549 4.46 -22.35 19.56
C ASN A 549 3.78 -23.31 18.57
N ILE A 550 2.67 -23.97 18.94
CA ILE A 550 1.93 -24.90 18.07
C ILE A 550 1.51 -24.22 16.76
N PRO A 551 2.01 -24.68 15.60
CA PRO A 551 1.67 -24.10 14.31
C PRO A 551 0.18 -24.32 13.98
N GLY A 552 -0.50 -23.29 13.48
CA GLY A 552 -1.92 -23.38 13.13
C GLY A 552 -2.26 -24.30 11.95
N HIS A 553 -1.28 -24.98 11.35
CA HIS A 553 -1.54 -26.04 10.37
C HIS A 553 -1.56 -27.42 11.04
N VAL A 554 -0.70 -27.70 12.02
CA VAL A 554 -0.76 -28.91 12.86
C VAL A 554 -2.16 -29.06 13.46
N LEU A 555 -2.68 -28.03 14.14
CA LEU A 555 -4.04 -28.02 14.70
C LEU A 555 -5.19 -28.14 13.67
N ARG A 556 -4.91 -27.97 12.37
CA ARG A 556 -5.93 -28.00 11.31
C ARG A 556 -5.89 -29.33 10.55
N ASP A 557 -4.68 -29.83 10.33
CA ASP A 557 -4.40 -31.01 9.52
C ASP A 557 -4.58 -32.25 10.39
N CYS A 558 -4.07 -32.23 11.64
CA CYS A 558 -4.36 -33.22 12.67
C CYS A 558 -5.65 -32.87 13.47
N ALA A 559 -6.68 -32.35 12.80
CA ALA A 559 -7.88 -31.86 13.50
C ALA A 559 -8.83 -32.97 13.96
N VAL A 560 -8.71 -34.20 13.46
CA VAL A 560 -9.58 -35.32 13.85
C VAL A 560 -9.03 -35.92 15.14
N GLU A 561 -7.77 -36.31 15.08
CA GLU A 561 -6.90 -36.90 16.09
C GLU A 561 -6.85 -36.03 17.36
N LEU A 562 -6.76 -34.70 17.20
CA LEU A 562 -6.72 -33.75 18.32
C LEU A 562 -8.10 -33.29 18.83
N THR A 563 -9.23 -33.80 18.30
CA THR A 563 -10.56 -33.33 18.71
C THR A 563 -10.90 -33.69 20.14
N ASP A 564 -10.75 -34.97 20.52
CA ASP A 564 -11.31 -35.45 21.78
C ASP A 564 -10.48 -34.97 22.98
N ILE A 565 -9.16 -35.00 22.86
CA ILE A 565 -8.22 -34.45 23.86
C ILE A 565 -8.49 -32.97 24.15
N PHE A 566 -8.69 -32.12 23.13
CA PHE A 566 -9.01 -30.71 23.37
C PHE A 566 -10.46 -30.48 23.80
N THR A 567 -11.39 -31.38 23.47
CA THR A 567 -12.76 -31.32 23.99
C THR A 567 -12.78 -31.60 25.49
N ASP A 568 -12.03 -32.60 25.95
CA ASP A 568 -11.87 -32.93 27.37
C ASP A 568 -11.21 -31.79 28.14
N ILE A 569 -10.06 -31.28 27.68
CA ILE A 569 -9.37 -30.12 28.29
C ILE A 569 -10.29 -28.89 28.38
N PHE A 570 -11.04 -28.56 27.32
CA PHE A 570 -11.95 -27.41 27.34
C PHE A 570 -13.15 -27.62 28.29
N ASN A 571 -13.70 -28.84 28.38
CA ASN A 571 -14.81 -29.14 29.27
C ASN A 571 -14.38 -29.17 30.74
N ILE A 572 -13.21 -29.73 31.06
CA ILE A 572 -12.61 -29.63 32.41
C ILE A 572 -12.37 -28.16 32.77
N SER A 573 -11.83 -27.36 31.83
CA SER A 573 -11.64 -25.92 32.01
C SER A 573 -12.93 -25.17 32.33
N LEU A 574 -14.02 -25.43 31.60
CA LEU A 574 -15.33 -24.82 31.88
C LEU A 574 -15.93 -25.29 33.21
N ASN A 575 -15.78 -26.57 33.56
CA ASN A 575 -16.29 -27.16 34.79
C ASN A 575 -15.57 -26.66 36.05
N GLN A 576 -14.24 -26.58 36.01
CA GLN A 576 -13.42 -26.03 37.10
C GLN A 576 -13.44 -24.48 37.14
N ALA A 577 -13.98 -23.83 36.09
CA ALA A 577 -13.91 -22.39 35.87
C ALA A 577 -12.45 -21.84 35.94
N VAL A 578 -11.50 -22.58 35.37
CA VAL A 578 -10.05 -22.27 35.34
C VAL A 578 -9.55 -22.34 33.90
N VAL A 579 -8.65 -21.43 33.49
CA VAL A 579 -8.01 -21.46 32.17
C VAL A 579 -6.51 -21.75 32.32
N PRO A 580 -5.94 -22.74 31.59
CA PRO A 580 -4.51 -23.01 31.60
C PRO A 580 -3.65 -21.77 31.32
N THR A 581 -2.55 -21.62 32.06
CA THR A 581 -1.61 -20.49 31.93
C THR A 581 -0.99 -20.45 30.54
N CYS A 582 -0.66 -21.61 29.98
CA CYS A 582 -0.17 -21.75 28.60
C CYS A 582 -1.17 -21.23 27.54
N PHE A 583 -2.48 -21.25 27.83
CA PHE A 583 -3.53 -20.71 26.96
C PHE A 583 -3.73 -19.19 27.15
N LYS A 584 -3.47 -18.67 28.36
CA LYS A 584 -3.53 -17.23 28.72
C LYS A 584 -2.29 -16.43 28.29
N ALA A 585 -1.14 -17.09 28.16
CA ALA A 585 0.14 -16.47 27.82
C ALA A 585 0.06 -15.64 26.51
N THR A 586 0.63 -14.43 26.53
CA THR A 586 0.54 -13.47 25.43
C THR A 586 1.90 -12.89 25.06
N THR A 587 2.24 -12.91 23.77
CA THR A 587 3.33 -12.06 23.24
C THR A 587 2.78 -10.79 22.62
N ILE A 588 3.22 -9.62 23.07
CA ILE A 588 2.90 -8.33 22.46
C ILE A 588 3.90 -8.02 21.35
N ILE A 589 3.38 -7.76 20.15
CA ILE A 589 4.15 -7.25 19.02
C ILE A 589 3.86 -5.74 18.89
N PRO A 590 4.83 -4.84 19.19
CA PRO A 590 4.62 -3.40 19.14
C PRO A 590 4.63 -2.92 17.68
N VAL A 591 3.47 -2.52 17.16
CA VAL A 591 3.32 -2.08 15.75
C VAL A 591 3.29 -0.54 15.67
N PRO A 592 4.22 0.11 14.97
CA PRO A 592 4.20 1.56 14.75
C PRO A 592 2.91 2.07 14.07
N LYS A 593 2.25 3.07 14.69
CA LYS A 593 1.12 3.84 14.12
C LYS A 593 1.58 4.78 13.00
N LYS A 594 2.83 5.26 13.05
CA LYS A 594 3.45 6.17 12.08
C LYS A 594 4.86 5.68 11.69
N SER A 595 5.42 6.19 10.60
CA SER A 595 6.71 5.71 10.05
C SER A 595 7.92 5.98 10.94
N SER A 596 7.80 6.97 11.85
CA SER A 596 8.84 7.40 12.77
C SER A 596 8.17 7.65 14.13
N PRO A 597 8.04 6.61 14.98
CA PRO A 597 7.59 6.77 16.36
C PRO A 597 8.46 7.79 17.11
N SER A 598 7.83 8.65 17.89
CA SER A 598 8.49 9.64 18.75
C SER A 598 8.22 9.41 20.24
N CYS A 599 7.17 8.66 20.59
CA CYS A 599 6.87 8.24 21.96
C CYS A 599 6.20 6.86 21.99
N PHE A 600 6.09 6.23 23.16
CA PHE A 600 5.48 4.89 23.28
C PHE A 600 3.99 4.86 22.87
N ASN A 601 3.27 5.98 22.99
CA ASN A 601 1.92 6.17 22.45
C ASN A 601 1.83 6.01 20.93
N ASP A 602 2.93 6.07 20.17
CA ASP A 602 2.95 5.79 18.74
C ASP A 602 2.96 4.31 18.38
N TYR A 603 3.02 3.39 19.35
CA TYR A 603 2.92 1.95 19.10
C TYR A 603 1.50 1.43 19.41
N ARG A 604 1.10 0.35 18.72
CA ARG A 604 -0.06 -0.48 19.05
C ARG A 604 0.44 -1.81 19.62
N PRO A 605 0.04 -2.21 20.85
CA PRO A 605 0.38 -3.52 21.40
C PRO A 605 -0.52 -4.60 20.76
N VAL A 606 -0.02 -5.30 19.74
CA VAL A 606 -0.80 -6.39 19.11
C VAL A 606 -0.56 -7.68 19.87
N ALA A 607 -1.60 -8.21 20.52
CA ALA A 607 -1.55 -9.46 21.27
C ALA A 607 -1.54 -10.69 20.37
N LEU A 608 -0.48 -11.47 20.46
CA LEU A 608 -0.30 -12.77 19.82
C LEU A 608 -0.54 -13.86 20.88
N THR A 609 -1.81 -14.18 21.10
CA THR A 609 -2.24 -15.32 21.94
C THR A 609 -2.24 -16.67 21.18
N PRO A 610 -2.25 -17.81 21.89
CA PRO A 610 -2.37 -19.16 21.33
C PRO A 610 -3.45 -19.32 20.27
N ILE A 611 -3.20 -20.18 19.27
CA ILE A 611 -4.19 -20.45 18.21
C ILE A 611 -5.31 -21.33 18.76
N LEU A 612 -4.97 -22.23 19.68
CA LEU A 612 -5.89 -23.11 20.38
C LEU A 612 -6.84 -22.31 21.29
N MET A 613 -6.32 -21.39 22.12
CA MET A 613 -7.16 -20.51 22.95
C MET A 613 -8.16 -19.72 22.09
N LYS A 614 -7.74 -19.20 20.93
CA LYS A 614 -8.64 -18.53 19.99
C LYS A 614 -9.74 -19.45 19.43
N CYS A 615 -9.59 -20.77 19.45
CA CYS A 615 -10.65 -21.72 19.14
C CYS A 615 -11.64 -21.81 20.32
N PHE A 616 -11.13 -22.03 21.52
CA PHE A 616 -11.92 -22.08 22.75
C PHE A 616 -12.75 -20.80 22.96
N GLU A 617 -12.12 -19.62 22.86
CA GLU A 617 -12.79 -18.32 22.89
C GLU A 617 -13.95 -18.19 21.89
N ARG A 618 -13.84 -18.81 20.69
CA ARG A 618 -14.89 -18.74 19.66
C ARG A 618 -16.10 -19.61 20.03
N LEU A 619 -15.87 -20.74 20.68
CA LEU A 619 -16.93 -21.64 21.15
C LEU A 619 -17.67 -20.99 22.33
N VAL A 620 -16.93 -20.48 23.31
CA VAL A 620 -17.49 -19.72 24.44
C VAL A 620 -18.25 -18.46 23.97
N MET A 621 -17.69 -17.70 23.01
CA MET A 621 -18.38 -16.54 22.42
C MET A 621 -19.70 -16.91 21.73
N GLN A 622 -19.82 -18.10 21.14
CA GLN A 622 -21.07 -18.56 20.54
C GLN A 622 -22.13 -18.81 21.62
N HIS A 623 -21.76 -19.48 22.72
CA HIS A 623 -22.65 -19.72 23.85
C HIS A 623 -23.12 -18.41 24.51
N ILE A 624 -22.20 -17.47 24.82
CA ILE A 624 -22.57 -16.16 25.38
C ILE A 624 -23.61 -15.45 24.49
N LYS A 625 -23.44 -15.52 23.16
CA LYS A 625 -24.34 -14.89 22.19
C LYS A 625 -25.70 -15.57 22.03
N SER A 626 -25.85 -16.83 22.45
CA SER A 626 -27.17 -17.50 22.47
C SER A 626 -27.97 -17.21 23.74
N VAL A 627 -27.31 -16.86 24.86
CA VAL A 627 -27.98 -16.47 26.11
C VAL A 627 -28.46 -15.02 26.07
N LEU A 628 -27.67 -14.12 25.47
CA LEU A 628 -27.98 -12.68 25.45
C LEU A 628 -29.13 -12.32 24.50
N PRO A 629 -30.05 -11.43 24.90
CA PRO A 629 -31.20 -11.06 24.08
C PRO A 629 -30.78 -10.24 22.84
N PRO A 630 -31.36 -10.50 21.65
CA PRO A 630 -31.05 -9.75 20.43
C PRO A 630 -31.37 -8.24 20.49
N SER A 631 -32.18 -7.80 21.46
CA SER A 631 -32.48 -6.39 21.71
C SER A 631 -31.40 -5.64 22.48
N LEU A 632 -30.44 -6.32 23.13
CA LEU A 632 -29.45 -5.70 24.02
C LEU A 632 -28.65 -4.60 23.31
N GLY A 633 -28.54 -3.43 23.95
CA GLY A 633 -27.77 -2.29 23.46
C GLY A 633 -28.16 -1.85 22.04
N PRO A 634 -29.40 -1.36 21.81
CA PRO A 634 -29.90 -1.03 20.46
C PRO A 634 -29.03 0.01 19.72
N PHE A 635 -28.35 0.90 20.45
CA PHE A 635 -27.44 1.91 19.92
C PHE A 635 -25.94 1.57 20.03
N GLN A 636 -25.59 0.31 20.35
CA GLN A 636 -24.26 -0.24 20.08
C GLN A 636 -24.25 -0.81 18.66
N PHE A 637 -23.37 -0.27 17.81
CA PHE A 637 -23.29 -0.64 16.39
C PHE A 637 -22.05 -1.46 16.03
N ALA A 638 -21.00 -1.48 16.87
CA ALA A 638 -19.84 -2.33 16.62
C ALA A 638 -20.08 -3.79 17.03
N TYR A 639 -19.36 -4.70 16.38
CA TYR A 639 -19.30 -6.15 16.68
C TYR A 639 -20.64 -6.91 16.63
N ARG A 640 -21.75 -6.25 16.30
CA ARG A 640 -23.06 -6.83 16.06
C ARG A 640 -23.26 -7.23 14.59
N PRO A 641 -23.98 -8.33 14.29
CA PRO A 641 -24.40 -8.63 12.93
C PRO A 641 -25.32 -7.52 12.40
N ASN A 642 -25.30 -7.28 11.09
CA ASN A 642 -26.17 -6.31 10.41
C ASN A 642 -26.11 -4.86 10.94
N ARG A 643 -25.06 -4.48 11.67
CA ARG A 643 -24.75 -3.10 12.07
C ARG A 643 -23.43 -2.64 11.44
N SER A 644 -23.29 -1.34 11.23
CA SER A 644 -22.17 -0.73 10.52
C SER A 644 -21.99 0.74 10.91
N THR A 645 -20.86 1.34 10.51
CA THR A 645 -20.60 2.77 10.70
C THR A 645 -21.66 3.66 10.04
N ASP A 646 -22.19 3.25 8.87
CA ASP A 646 -23.30 3.94 8.22
C ASP A 646 -24.54 4.04 9.14
N ASP A 647 -24.86 3.00 9.92
CA ASP A 647 -26.04 2.99 10.82
C ASP A 647 -25.86 3.96 11.98
N ALA A 648 -24.69 3.92 12.63
CA ALA A 648 -24.36 4.78 13.75
C ALA A 648 -24.42 6.27 13.34
N ILE A 649 -23.79 6.61 12.21
CA ILE A 649 -23.77 7.99 11.71
C ILE A 649 -25.17 8.42 11.24
N SER A 650 -25.89 7.58 10.48
CA SER A 650 -27.25 7.92 10.04
C SER A 650 -28.23 8.07 11.21
N THR A 651 -28.11 7.27 12.26
CA THR A 651 -28.95 7.35 13.48
C THR A 651 -28.69 8.66 14.23
N ALA A 652 -27.41 9.01 14.44
CA ALA A 652 -27.00 10.27 15.07
C ALA A 652 -27.53 11.49 14.29
N LEU A 653 -27.28 11.53 12.98
CA LEU A 653 -27.66 12.64 12.12
C LEU A 653 -29.17 12.74 11.90
N HIS A 654 -29.90 11.63 11.84
CA HIS A 654 -31.35 11.67 11.72
C HIS A 654 -32.00 12.26 12.97
N SER A 655 -31.54 11.86 14.16
CA SER A 655 -32.01 12.41 15.44
C SER A 655 -31.73 13.91 15.52
N ALA A 656 -30.51 14.33 15.17
CA ALA A 656 -30.12 15.73 15.14
C ALA A 656 -30.92 16.56 14.12
N LEU A 657 -30.99 16.12 12.85
CA LEU A 657 -31.71 16.82 11.79
C LEU A 657 -33.22 16.90 12.05
N THR A 658 -33.82 15.86 12.62
CA THR A 658 -35.24 15.86 13.00
C THR A 658 -35.52 16.84 14.15
N HIS A 659 -34.58 17.01 15.06
CA HIS A 659 -34.68 18.02 16.11
C HIS A 659 -34.50 19.45 15.55
N LEU A 660 -33.51 19.66 14.68
CA LEU A 660 -33.23 20.94 14.03
C LEU A 660 -34.33 21.45 13.07
N ASP A 661 -35.28 20.59 12.70
CA ASP A 661 -36.47 20.94 11.90
C ASP A 661 -37.57 21.67 12.73
N LYS A 662 -37.37 21.76 14.05
CA LYS A 662 -38.23 22.47 15.02
C LYS A 662 -37.84 23.96 15.12
N LYS A 663 -38.68 24.76 15.79
CA LYS A 663 -38.38 26.16 16.12
C LYS A 663 -37.60 26.23 17.44
N ASP A 664 -36.68 27.20 17.54
CA ASP A 664 -35.80 27.46 18.70
C ASP A 664 -35.14 26.20 19.30
N SER A 665 -34.49 25.45 18.41
CA SER A 665 -33.79 24.21 18.72
C SER A 665 -32.40 24.20 18.08
N TYR A 666 -31.44 23.58 18.76
CA TYR A 666 -30.09 23.31 18.27
C TYR A 666 -29.57 21.99 18.84
N VAL A 667 -28.41 21.52 18.39
CA VAL A 667 -27.87 20.21 18.80
C VAL A 667 -26.43 20.35 19.26
N ARG A 668 -26.08 19.67 20.35
CA ARG A 668 -24.68 19.48 20.79
C ARG A 668 -24.28 18.03 20.55
N MET A 669 -23.09 17.81 20.00
CA MET A 669 -22.52 16.48 19.76
C MET A 669 -21.16 16.37 20.44
N LEU A 670 -21.06 15.54 21.46
CA LEU A 670 -19.83 15.25 22.19
C LEU A 670 -19.22 13.94 21.68
N PHE A 671 -18.05 14.01 21.06
CA PHE A 671 -17.30 12.86 20.56
C PHE A 671 -16.23 12.49 21.58
N ILE A 672 -16.42 11.37 22.27
CA ILE A 672 -15.62 10.95 23.43
C ILE A 672 -14.45 10.07 22.98
N ASP A 673 -13.26 10.34 23.52
CA ASP A 673 -12.06 9.49 23.39
C ASP A 673 -11.73 8.88 24.76
N PHE A 674 -11.56 7.56 24.83
CA PHE A 674 -11.13 6.86 26.02
C PHE A 674 -9.63 6.60 25.99
N SER A 675 -8.95 6.83 27.11
CA SER A 675 -7.54 6.51 27.30
C SER A 675 -7.34 5.00 27.43
N SER A 676 -7.22 4.31 26.28
CA SER A 676 -6.87 2.89 26.19
C SER A 676 -7.92 1.90 26.77
N ALA A 677 -9.20 2.17 26.53
CA ALA A 677 -10.37 1.52 27.14
C ALA A 677 -10.28 0.00 27.38
N PHE A 678 -9.79 -0.78 26.42
CA PHE A 678 -9.66 -2.24 26.58
C PHE A 678 -8.67 -2.66 27.68
N ASN A 679 -7.67 -1.85 28.00
CA ASN A 679 -6.66 -2.14 29.02
C ASN A 679 -7.10 -1.72 30.43
N THR A 680 -8.21 -0.99 30.59
CA THR A 680 -8.65 -0.47 31.89
C THR A 680 -9.81 -1.28 32.49
N ILE A 681 -10.34 -2.27 31.77
CA ILE A 681 -11.39 -3.18 32.26
C ILE A 681 -10.93 -3.85 33.57
N ILE A 682 -11.69 -3.71 34.65
CA ILE A 682 -11.50 -4.49 35.88
C ILE A 682 -12.33 -5.79 35.75
N PRO A 683 -11.72 -6.99 35.73
CA PRO A 683 -12.44 -8.25 35.51
C PRO A 683 -13.53 -8.53 36.53
N GLN A 684 -13.32 -8.18 37.81
CA GLN A 684 -14.32 -8.36 38.86
C GLN A 684 -15.60 -7.54 38.59
N GLN A 685 -15.46 -6.27 38.22
CA GLN A 685 -16.60 -5.41 37.87
C GLN A 685 -17.34 -5.91 36.62
N LEU A 686 -16.60 -6.36 35.61
CA LEU A 686 -17.18 -6.94 34.40
C LEU A 686 -18.03 -8.18 34.75
N THR A 687 -17.50 -9.10 35.56
CA THR A 687 -18.21 -10.35 35.88
C THR A 687 -19.49 -10.14 36.68
N GLN A 688 -19.52 -9.16 37.59
CA GLN A 688 -20.74 -8.73 38.26
C GLN A 688 -21.83 -8.30 37.26
N LYS A 689 -21.48 -7.51 36.24
CA LYS A 689 -22.41 -7.12 35.16
C LYS A 689 -22.85 -8.28 34.27
N LEU A 690 -21.98 -9.27 34.07
CA LEU A 690 -22.32 -10.46 33.27
C LEU A 690 -23.35 -11.34 33.99
N VAL A 691 -23.23 -11.50 35.32
CA VAL A 691 -24.25 -12.18 36.13
C VAL A 691 -25.59 -11.43 36.08
N GLN A 692 -25.57 -10.10 36.18
CA GLN A 692 -26.78 -9.26 36.03
C GLN A 692 -27.43 -9.37 34.63
N LEU A 693 -26.66 -9.68 33.59
CA LEU A 693 -27.14 -9.96 32.24
C LEU A 693 -27.65 -11.40 32.04
N GLY A 694 -27.69 -12.21 33.10
CA GLY A 694 -28.18 -13.60 33.06
C GLY A 694 -27.15 -14.61 32.55
N LEU A 695 -25.84 -14.33 32.61
CA LEU A 695 -24.82 -15.34 32.37
C LEU A 695 -24.58 -16.19 33.63
N ASN A 696 -24.53 -17.50 33.42
CA ASN A 696 -24.21 -18.53 34.41
C ASN A 696 -22.96 -18.16 35.23
N THR A 697 -23.02 -18.38 36.55
CA THR A 697 -21.96 -17.94 37.48
C THR A 697 -20.64 -18.68 37.21
N SER A 698 -20.72 -19.97 36.88
CA SER A 698 -19.57 -20.79 36.47
C SER A 698 -18.86 -20.22 35.23
N LEU A 699 -19.62 -19.74 34.24
CA LEU A 699 -19.08 -19.08 33.06
C LEU A 699 -18.48 -17.70 33.39
N CYS A 700 -19.09 -16.95 34.30
CA CYS A 700 -18.55 -15.68 34.79
C CYS A 700 -17.22 -15.88 35.54
N ASN A 701 -17.11 -16.93 36.37
CA ASN A 701 -15.86 -17.33 37.03
C ASN A 701 -14.77 -17.76 36.02
N TRP A 702 -15.15 -18.47 34.95
CA TRP A 702 -14.23 -18.83 33.87
C TRP A 702 -13.73 -17.59 33.12
N LEU A 703 -14.62 -16.60 32.88
CA LEU A 703 -14.25 -15.31 32.28
C LEU A 703 -13.39 -14.46 33.22
N LEU A 704 -13.59 -14.55 34.53
CA LEU A 704 -12.70 -13.94 35.53
C LEU A 704 -11.29 -14.50 35.37
N ASP A 705 -11.17 -15.83 35.44
CA ASP A 705 -9.90 -16.56 35.33
C ASP A 705 -9.19 -16.32 33.99
N PHE A 706 -9.94 -16.32 32.88
CA PHE A 706 -9.46 -15.97 31.55
C PHE A 706 -8.83 -14.56 31.50
N LEU A 707 -9.37 -13.62 32.27
CA LEU A 707 -8.91 -12.23 32.27
C LEU A 707 -7.80 -11.95 33.30
N THR A 708 -7.56 -12.84 34.26
CA THR A 708 -6.60 -12.65 35.37
C THR A 708 -5.43 -13.64 35.34
N GLY A 709 -4.33 -13.30 36.03
CA GLY A 709 -3.14 -14.15 36.07
C GLY A 709 -2.51 -14.38 34.70
N ARG A 710 -2.62 -13.43 33.75
CA ARG A 710 -2.18 -13.63 32.36
C ARG A 710 -0.71 -13.24 32.15
N PRO A 711 0.19 -14.15 31.73
CA PRO A 711 1.57 -13.78 31.41
C PRO A 711 1.68 -12.94 30.12
N GLN A 712 2.41 -11.83 30.16
CA GLN A 712 2.66 -10.96 29.01
C GLN A 712 4.15 -10.59 28.86
N ALA A 713 4.69 -10.77 27.64
CA ALA A 713 6.00 -10.24 27.25
C ALA A 713 5.95 -9.51 25.90
N VAL A 714 6.78 -8.48 25.70
CA VAL A 714 6.94 -7.72 24.45
C VAL A 714 8.08 -8.31 23.62
N ARG A 715 7.87 -8.56 22.32
CA ARG A 715 8.89 -9.13 21.42
C ARG A 715 9.12 -8.31 20.15
N VAL A 716 10.39 -8.05 19.83
CA VAL A 716 10.84 -7.44 18.57
C VAL A 716 12.00 -8.26 17.99
N GLY A 717 11.77 -8.88 16.83
CA GLY A 717 12.76 -9.75 16.20
C GLY A 717 13.00 -11.02 17.02
N SER A 718 14.26 -11.23 17.43
CA SER A 718 14.69 -12.31 18.34
C SER A 718 14.57 -11.96 19.81
N ASN A 719 14.41 -10.67 20.14
CA ASN A 719 14.56 -10.19 21.51
C ASN A 719 13.18 -10.04 22.17
N THR A 720 13.08 -10.47 23.42
CA THR A 720 11.86 -10.49 24.21
C THR A 720 12.12 -9.82 25.56
N SER A 721 11.14 -9.11 26.11
CA SER A 721 11.19 -8.53 27.45
C SER A 721 11.11 -9.61 28.53
N SER A 722 11.31 -9.21 29.78
CA SER A 722 10.76 -9.93 30.94
C SER A 722 9.23 -10.10 30.84
N THR A 723 8.72 -11.15 31.47
CA THR A 723 7.28 -11.42 31.59
C THR A 723 6.68 -10.62 32.75
N ILE A 724 5.51 -10.03 32.53
CA ILE A 724 4.69 -9.38 33.55
C ILE A 724 3.34 -10.10 33.61
N ILE A 725 2.81 -10.32 34.81
CA ILE A 725 1.48 -10.91 35.01
C ILE A 725 0.43 -9.79 34.99
N LEU A 726 -0.69 -10.02 34.29
CA LEU A 726 -1.80 -9.08 34.16
C LEU A 726 -3.10 -9.62 34.76
N ASN A 727 -3.75 -8.78 35.56
CA ASN A 727 -5.07 -8.96 36.15
C ASN A 727 -6.06 -7.88 35.70
N THR A 728 -5.63 -6.94 34.86
CA THR A 728 -6.46 -5.87 34.28
C THR A 728 -6.56 -5.95 32.76
N GLY A 729 -7.66 -5.42 32.22
CA GLY A 729 -7.89 -5.28 30.80
C GLY A 729 -8.27 -6.58 30.07
N ALA A 730 -8.53 -6.47 28.77
CA ALA A 730 -8.72 -7.59 27.85
C ALA A 730 -7.76 -7.45 26.64
N PRO A 731 -7.03 -8.50 26.20
CA PRO A 731 -5.87 -8.29 25.33
C PRO A 731 -6.28 -7.89 23.90
N GLN A 732 -5.54 -6.95 23.31
CA GLN A 732 -5.81 -6.40 21.97
C GLN A 732 -5.44 -7.41 20.86
N GLY A 733 -6.38 -8.30 20.53
CA GLY A 733 -6.19 -9.35 19.52
C GLY A 733 -6.86 -10.69 19.87
N CYS A 734 -7.36 -10.83 21.10
CA CYS A 734 -8.24 -11.92 21.51
C CYS A 734 -9.62 -11.82 20.84
N VAL A 735 -10.33 -12.94 20.79
CA VAL A 735 -11.65 -13.06 20.17
C VAL A 735 -12.75 -12.51 21.08
N LEU A 736 -12.67 -12.74 22.40
CA LEU A 736 -13.69 -12.35 23.37
C LEU A 736 -13.65 -10.85 23.73
N SER A 737 -12.48 -10.21 23.76
CA SER A 737 -12.33 -8.80 24.20
C SER A 737 -13.36 -7.81 23.60
N PRO A 738 -13.66 -7.85 22.28
CA PRO A 738 -14.66 -6.96 21.67
C PRO A 738 -16.09 -7.15 22.19
N LEU A 739 -16.47 -8.41 22.50
CA LEU A 739 -17.76 -8.72 23.09
C LEU A 739 -17.78 -8.29 24.55
N LEU A 740 -16.76 -8.65 25.33
CA LEU A 740 -16.67 -8.32 26.76
C LEU A 740 -16.71 -6.81 27.01
N PHE A 741 -16.02 -6.00 26.18
CA PHE A 741 -16.13 -4.53 26.25
C PHE A 741 -17.53 -4.00 25.89
N THR A 742 -18.23 -4.67 24.97
CA THR A 742 -19.63 -4.34 24.63
C THR A 742 -20.58 -4.63 25.80
N LEU A 743 -20.31 -5.68 26.57
CA LEU A 743 -21.10 -6.04 27.75
C LEU A 743 -20.76 -5.18 28.97
N LEU A 744 -19.49 -4.78 29.16
CA LEU A 744 -19.10 -3.80 30.18
C LEU A 744 -19.86 -2.48 30.03
N THR A 745 -20.02 -2.03 28.78
CA THR A 745 -20.61 -0.74 28.41
C THR A 745 -22.11 -0.81 28.10
N HIS A 746 -22.80 -1.92 28.39
CA HIS A 746 -24.18 -2.12 27.94
C HIS A 746 -25.17 -1.10 28.56
N ASP A 747 -25.02 -0.87 29.87
CA ASP A 747 -25.76 0.03 30.77
C ASP A 747 -25.37 1.52 30.65
N CYS A 748 -24.34 1.83 29.86
CA CYS A 748 -24.03 3.20 29.47
C CYS A 748 -25.14 3.72 28.52
N THR A 749 -26.22 4.25 29.09
CA THR A 749 -27.45 4.69 28.38
C THR A 749 -27.95 6.04 28.90
N PRO A 750 -28.59 6.87 28.04
CA PRO A 750 -29.16 8.15 28.46
C PRO A 750 -30.38 7.96 29.39
N SER A 751 -30.44 8.80 30.41
CA SER A 751 -31.53 9.08 31.35
C SER A 751 -32.64 9.93 30.74
N HIS A 752 -32.23 10.97 30.03
CA HIS A 752 -33.12 11.96 29.43
C HIS A 752 -33.42 11.64 27.96
N SER A 753 -34.69 11.61 27.55
CA SER A 753 -35.10 11.34 26.16
C SER A 753 -34.66 12.43 25.15
N SER A 754 -34.20 13.57 25.66
CA SER A 754 -33.54 14.65 24.91
C SER A 754 -32.09 14.30 24.53
N ASN A 755 -31.54 13.16 24.97
CA ASN A 755 -30.17 12.75 24.72
C ASN A 755 -30.09 11.35 24.11
N LEU A 756 -29.05 11.12 23.30
CA LEU A 756 -28.82 9.84 22.62
C LEU A 756 -27.35 9.45 22.67
N PHE A 757 -27.05 8.25 23.17
CA PHE A 757 -25.68 7.70 23.20
C PHE A 757 -25.49 6.73 22.04
N ILE A 758 -24.66 7.10 21.08
CA ILE A 758 -24.27 6.27 19.93
C ILE A 758 -22.92 5.64 20.23
N LYS A 759 -22.88 4.30 20.29
CA LYS A 759 -21.68 3.53 20.61
C LYS A 759 -21.21 2.73 19.39
N PHE A 760 -19.91 2.77 19.12
CA PHE A 760 -19.25 1.91 18.14
C PHE A 760 -17.92 1.43 18.73
N ALA A 761 -17.99 0.34 19.49
CA ALA A 761 -16.89 -0.15 20.33
C ALA A 761 -16.57 0.88 21.41
N ASP A 762 -15.33 1.36 21.49
CA ASP A 762 -14.89 2.45 22.36
C ASP A 762 -15.32 3.85 21.86
N ASP A 763 -15.47 4.06 20.55
CA ASP A 763 -15.97 5.34 20.01
C ASP A 763 -17.42 5.60 20.51
N THR A 764 -17.58 6.54 21.43
CA THR A 764 -18.89 6.92 22.01
C THR A 764 -19.23 8.37 21.64
N THR A 765 -20.48 8.64 21.30
CA THR A 765 -20.95 9.98 20.95
C THR A 765 -22.27 10.28 21.65
N VAL A 766 -22.30 11.36 22.42
CA VAL A 766 -23.51 11.89 23.06
C VAL A 766 -24.10 12.96 22.16
N VAL A 767 -25.36 12.81 21.76
CA VAL A 767 -26.11 13.79 20.98
C VAL A 767 -27.19 14.40 21.89
N GLY A 768 -26.99 15.66 22.29
CA GLY A 768 -27.95 16.44 23.07
C GLY A 768 -28.86 17.27 22.17
N LEU A 769 -30.16 17.07 22.31
CA LEU A 769 -31.20 17.68 21.50
C LEU A 769 -31.83 18.87 22.25
N ILE A 770 -31.26 20.06 22.07
CA ILE A 770 -31.55 21.23 22.91
C ILE A 770 -32.73 22.04 22.36
N SER A 771 -33.74 22.27 23.20
CA SER A 771 -34.90 23.13 22.92
C SER A 771 -34.95 24.31 23.88
N LYS A 772 -35.44 25.47 23.41
CA LYS A 772 -35.65 26.68 24.24
C LYS A 772 -34.41 27.15 25.03
N ARG A 773 -33.20 26.81 24.55
CA ARG A 773 -31.90 27.08 25.20
C ARG A 773 -31.62 26.30 26.49
N ASP A 774 -32.44 25.32 26.86
CA ASP A 774 -32.23 24.52 28.07
C ASP A 774 -31.19 23.42 27.84
N GLU A 775 -29.99 23.63 28.39
CA GLU A 775 -28.87 22.67 28.34
C GLU A 775 -28.81 21.73 29.57
N ALA A 776 -29.78 21.79 30.49
CA ALA A 776 -29.72 21.08 31.78
C ALA A 776 -29.60 19.55 31.60
N ASP A 777 -30.51 18.94 30.83
CA ASP A 777 -30.48 17.50 30.51
C ASP A 777 -29.12 17.06 29.94
N TYR A 778 -28.59 17.79 28.95
CA TYR A 778 -27.32 17.44 28.29
C TYR A 778 -26.12 17.59 29.24
N ARG A 779 -26.07 18.65 30.07
CA ARG A 779 -25.02 18.80 31.08
C ARG A 779 -25.11 17.74 32.17
N SER A 780 -26.33 17.38 32.59
CA SER A 780 -26.60 16.27 33.51
C SER A 780 -26.07 14.96 32.94
N GLU A 781 -26.41 14.62 31.70
CA GLU A 781 -25.91 13.42 31.02
C GLU A 781 -24.39 13.36 30.93
N VAL A 782 -23.73 14.45 30.54
CA VAL A 782 -22.26 14.47 30.43
C VAL A 782 -21.61 14.30 31.80
N SER A 783 -22.15 14.93 32.84
CA SER A 783 -21.66 14.81 34.21
C SER A 783 -21.82 13.39 34.74
N ARG A 784 -22.99 12.79 34.52
CA ARG A 784 -23.30 11.42 34.92
C ARG A 784 -22.54 10.37 34.11
N LEU A 785 -22.30 10.62 32.83
CA LEU A 785 -21.41 9.79 32.01
C LEU A 785 -19.97 9.86 32.56
N ALA A 786 -19.50 11.02 33.00
CA ALA A 786 -18.18 11.14 33.63
C ALA A 786 -18.08 10.39 34.97
N MET A 787 -19.17 10.35 35.76
CA MET A 787 -19.27 9.49 36.96
C MET A 787 -19.29 8.01 36.58
N TRP A 788 -20.21 7.58 35.70
CA TRP A 788 -20.29 6.20 35.23
C TRP A 788 -18.94 5.70 34.65
N CYS A 789 -18.21 6.54 33.92
CA CYS A 789 -16.87 6.19 33.44
C CYS A 789 -15.89 5.96 34.60
N ARG A 790 -15.93 6.78 35.65
CA ARG A 790 -15.10 6.60 36.85
C ARG A 790 -15.42 5.28 37.55
N ASP A 791 -16.71 5.00 37.77
CA ASP A 791 -17.19 3.81 38.48
C ASP A 791 -16.81 2.50 37.75
N ASN A 792 -16.72 2.57 36.42
CA ASN A 792 -16.34 1.46 35.53
C ASN A 792 -14.86 1.43 35.14
N ASN A 793 -14.01 2.22 35.82
CA ASN A 793 -12.58 2.37 35.54
C ASN A 793 -12.25 2.70 34.08
N LEU A 794 -13.04 3.55 33.43
CA LEU A 794 -12.83 4.06 32.08
C LEU A 794 -12.30 5.49 32.14
N SER A 795 -11.03 5.66 31.80
CA SER A 795 -10.37 6.97 31.79
C SER A 795 -10.79 7.80 30.57
N LEU A 796 -11.58 8.86 30.79
CA LEU A 796 -11.96 9.83 29.76
C LEU A 796 -10.77 10.72 29.37
N ASN A 797 -10.52 10.87 28.07
CA ASN A 797 -9.50 11.78 27.55
C ASN A 797 -10.14 13.11 27.14
N VAL A 798 -10.23 14.06 28.07
CA VAL A 798 -10.90 15.37 27.82
C VAL A 798 -10.19 16.18 26.74
N GLU A 799 -8.85 16.11 26.66
CA GLU A 799 -8.05 16.81 25.64
C GLU A 799 -8.43 16.38 24.21
N LYS A 800 -8.67 15.09 23.98
CA LYS A 800 -9.07 14.57 22.66
C LYS A 800 -10.57 14.54 22.44
N THR A 801 -11.37 14.55 23.49
CA THR A 801 -12.83 14.67 23.42
C THR A 801 -13.19 16.01 22.78
N LYS A 802 -14.07 16.01 21.77
CA LYS A 802 -14.44 17.23 21.01
C LYS A 802 -15.94 17.47 21.06
N GLU A 803 -16.35 18.73 21.17
CA GLU A 803 -17.75 19.15 21.00
C GLU A 803 -17.95 19.79 19.62
N ILE A 804 -19.03 19.42 18.92
CA ILE A 804 -19.62 20.23 17.83
C ILE A 804 -20.96 20.76 18.32
N VAL A 805 -21.23 22.05 18.06
CA VAL A 805 -22.55 22.64 18.26
C VAL A 805 -23.12 22.95 16.88
N VAL A 806 -24.30 22.42 16.57
CA VAL A 806 -25.04 22.67 15.33
C VAL A 806 -26.21 23.56 15.67
N ASP A 807 -26.08 24.86 15.39
CA ASP A 807 -27.13 25.85 15.57
C ASP A 807 -27.40 26.60 14.26
N PHE A 808 -28.66 26.60 13.81
CA PHE A 808 -29.13 27.30 12.61
C PHE A 808 -30.10 28.45 12.95
N ARG A 809 -30.21 28.83 14.21
CA ARG A 809 -31.04 29.96 14.66
C ARG A 809 -30.38 31.28 14.25
N ARG A 810 -31.19 32.27 13.87
CA ARG A 810 -30.69 33.58 13.42
C ARG A 810 -29.95 34.35 14.52
N ALA A 811 -30.45 34.28 15.75
CA ALA A 811 -29.84 34.91 16.91
C ALA A 811 -28.63 34.08 17.40
N HIS A 812 -27.44 34.48 16.99
CA HIS A 812 -26.18 33.86 17.41
C HIS A 812 -25.98 34.11 18.91
N THR A 813 -26.27 33.10 19.72
CA THR A 813 -26.04 33.15 21.17
C THR A 813 -24.69 32.52 21.48
N GLN A 814 -23.91 33.13 22.38
CA GLN A 814 -22.67 32.47 22.84
C GLN A 814 -23.05 31.22 23.63
N HIS A 815 -22.78 30.05 23.04
CA HIS A 815 -22.98 28.77 23.71
C HIS A 815 -21.93 28.58 24.81
N ALA A 816 -22.37 28.56 26.07
CA ALA A 816 -21.49 28.35 27.22
C ALA A 816 -20.59 27.10 27.01
N PRO A 817 -19.30 27.14 27.41
CA PRO A 817 -18.41 25.99 27.32
C PRO A 817 -18.97 24.76 28.06
N LEU A 818 -18.53 23.58 27.64
CA LEU A 818 -18.77 22.33 28.34
C LEU A 818 -17.52 21.97 29.14
N THR A 819 -17.66 21.69 30.43
CA THR A 819 -16.58 21.24 31.31
C THR A 819 -16.82 19.79 31.75
N ILE A 820 -15.75 19.01 31.86
CA ILE A 820 -15.75 17.63 32.33
C ILE A 820 -14.63 17.51 33.36
N ASN A 821 -14.97 17.15 34.61
CA ASN A 821 -14.03 17.09 35.73
C ASN A 821 -13.18 18.38 35.87
N GLY A 822 -13.79 19.55 35.69
CA GLY A 822 -13.12 20.86 35.76
C GLY A 822 -12.35 21.29 34.50
N ALA A 823 -12.05 20.39 33.56
CA ALA A 823 -11.38 20.73 32.30
C ALA A 823 -12.40 21.12 31.21
N SER A 824 -12.13 22.17 30.44
CA SER A 824 -12.97 22.57 29.30
C SER A 824 -12.77 21.61 28.12
N VAL A 825 -13.88 21.17 27.52
CA VAL A 825 -13.88 20.42 26.26
C VAL A 825 -13.58 21.38 25.10
N GLU A 826 -12.77 20.94 24.13
CA GLU A 826 -12.52 21.72 22.91
C GLU A 826 -13.76 21.68 21.99
N ARG A 827 -14.33 22.86 21.70
CA ARG A 827 -15.33 23.03 20.65
C ARG A 827 -14.66 23.19 19.31
N VAL A 828 -15.10 22.42 18.31
CA VAL A 828 -14.54 22.43 16.96
C VAL A 828 -15.62 22.61 15.89
N ILE A 829 -15.26 23.30 14.80
CA ILE A 829 -16.16 23.48 13.64
C ILE A 829 -16.31 22.20 12.79
N SER A 830 -15.40 21.22 12.97
CA SER A 830 -15.28 20.02 12.14
C SER A 830 -14.48 18.93 12.84
N THR A 831 -15.08 17.77 13.08
CA THR A 831 -14.38 16.57 13.60
C THR A 831 -14.64 15.35 12.72
N LYS A 832 -13.99 14.23 13.03
CA LYS A 832 -14.10 12.98 12.28
C LYS A 832 -14.77 11.90 13.12
N PHE A 833 -16.01 11.55 12.77
CA PHE A 833 -16.81 10.52 13.41
C PHE A 833 -16.86 9.26 12.52
N LEU A 834 -16.39 8.12 13.04
CA LEU A 834 -16.44 6.79 12.40
C LEU A 834 -15.95 6.73 10.93
N GLY A 835 -15.01 7.60 10.57
CA GLY A 835 -14.44 7.68 9.21
C GLY A 835 -14.85 8.91 8.40
N VAL A 836 -15.95 9.56 8.77
CA VAL A 836 -16.61 10.68 8.06
C VAL A 836 -16.36 11.99 8.78
N HIS A 837 -16.17 13.10 8.04
CA HIS A 837 -16.14 14.43 8.66
C HIS A 837 -17.56 14.95 8.91
N ILE A 838 -17.84 15.35 10.14
CA ILE A 838 -19.05 16.06 10.57
C ILE A 838 -18.64 17.49 10.92
N THR A 839 -19.46 18.48 10.55
CA THR A 839 -19.19 19.91 10.73
C THR A 839 -20.36 20.60 11.41
N GLU A 840 -20.12 21.75 12.04
CA GLU A 840 -21.17 22.57 12.67
C GLU A 840 -22.25 23.02 11.67
N ASP A 841 -21.87 23.30 10.43
CA ASP A 841 -22.78 23.67 9.34
C ASP A 841 -23.43 22.46 8.64
N LEU A 842 -23.14 21.23 9.10
CA LEU A 842 -23.50 19.95 8.49
C LEU A 842 -23.25 19.89 6.96
N SER A 843 -22.20 20.56 6.46
CA SER A 843 -21.80 20.49 5.06
C SER A 843 -20.78 19.38 4.79
N TRP A 844 -20.90 18.78 3.60
CA TRP A 844 -20.09 17.63 3.21
C TRP A 844 -18.79 18.02 2.47
N THR A 845 -18.45 19.31 2.44
CA THR A 845 -17.29 19.83 1.70
C THR A 845 -15.98 19.28 2.27
N ASN A 846 -15.81 19.28 3.60
CA ASN A 846 -14.61 18.74 4.27
C ASN A 846 -14.45 17.24 4.00
N ASN A 847 -15.55 16.47 4.18
CA ASN A 847 -15.58 15.04 3.92
C ASN A 847 -15.20 14.70 2.47
N THR A 848 -15.90 15.30 1.50
CA THR A 848 -15.66 15.01 0.08
C THR A 848 -14.29 15.48 -0.41
N THR A 849 -13.76 16.59 0.12
CA THR A 849 -12.38 17.05 -0.17
C THR A 849 -11.33 16.05 0.35
N ALA A 850 -11.51 15.52 1.56
CA ALA A 850 -10.64 14.48 2.12
C ALA A 850 -10.70 13.17 1.29
N LEU A 851 -11.89 12.72 0.91
CA LEU A 851 -12.10 11.56 0.03
C LEU A 851 -11.47 11.77 -1.36
N ALA A 852 -11.62 12.97 -1.94
CA ALA A 852 -11.04 13.33 -3.22
C ALA A 852 -9.50 13.28 -3.19
N LYS A 853 -8.88 13.96 -2.21
CA LYS A 853 -7.41 13.98 -2.01
C LYS A 853 -6.85 12.57 -1.86
N LYS A 854 -7.46 11.74 -1.01
CA LYS A 854 -7.05 10.35 -0.78
C LYS A 854 -7.21 9.48 -2.03
N SER A 855 -8.29 9.67 -2.80
CA SER A 855 -8.55 8.91 -4.04
C SER A 855 -7.63 9.32 -5.20
N GLN A 856 -7.30 10.61 -5.32
CA GLN A 856 -6.34 11.11 -6.31
C GLN A 856 -4.93 10.57 -6.08
N GLN A 857 -4.49 10.41 -4.82
CA GLN A 857 -3.24 9.72 -4.49
C GLN A 857 -3.24 8.25 -4.97
N ARG A 858 -4.40 7.57 -4.96
CA ARG A 858 -4.54 6.19 -5.45
C ARG A 858 -4.61 6.10 -6.98
N LEU A 859 -5.17 7.10 -7.67
CA LEU A 859 -5.11 7.21 -9.14
C LEU A 859 -3.67 7.18 -9.69
N TYR A 860 -2.67 7.69 -8.95
CA TYR A 860 -1.27 7.59 -9.35
C TYR A 860 -0.79 6.14 -9.52
N PHE A 861 -1.21 5.23 -8.63
CA PHE A 861 -0.89 3.81 -8.71
C PHE A 861 -1.67 3.12 -9.85
N LEU A 862 -2.93 3.47 -10.06
CA LEU A 862 -3.70 2.99 -11.23
C LEU A 862 -3.03 3.40 -12.55
N ARG A 863 -2.53 4.65 -12.66
CA ARG A 863 -1.73 5.11 -13.80
C ARG A 863 -0.41 4.33 -13.93
N LYS A 864 0.22 3.90 -12.84
CA LYS A 864 1.40 3.02 -12.88
C LYS A 864 1.05 1.63 -13.43
N LEU A 865 -0.04 1.02 -12.98
CA LEU A 865 -0.51 -0.28 -13.49
C LEU A 865 -0.80 -0.22 -15.00
N ARG A 866 -1.46 0.85 -15.48
CA ARG A 866 -1.69 1.08 -16.91
C ARG A 866 -0.38 1.21 -17.70
N ARG A 867 0.62 1.94 -17.17
CA ARG A 867 1.97 2.05 -17.79
C ARG A 867 2.71 0.70 -17.80
N ALA A 868 2.53 -0.12 -16.78
CA ALA A 868 3.05 -1.48 -16.68
C ALA A 868 2.28 -2.49 -17.56
N ARG A 869 1.27 -2.04 -18.33
CA ARG A 869 0.39 -2.87 -19.17
C ARG A 869 -0.34 -3.98 -18.39
N ALA A 870 -0.71 -3.71 -17.15
CA ALA A 870 -1.62 -4.59 -16.42
C ALA A 870 -2.94 -4.76 -17.23
N PRO A 871 -3.49 -5.98 -17.33
CA PRO A 871 -4.79 -6.23 -17.96
C PRO A 871 -5.92 -5.39 -17.34
N ALA A 872 -6.96 -5.09 -18.13
CA ALA A 872 -8.10 -4.31 -17.67
C ALA A 872 -8.78 -4.89 -16.41
N PRO A 873 -9.00 -6.23 -16.27
CA PRO A 873 -9.53 -6.81 -15.04
C PRO A 873 -8.68 -6.48 -13.80
N ILE A 874 -7.35 -6.60 -13.89
CA ILE A 874 -6.43 -6.27 -12.79
C ILE A 874 -6.57 -4.82 -12.34
N MET A 875 -6.69 -3.90 -13.29
CA MET A 875 -6.85 -2.46 -13.01
C MET A 875 -8.26 -2.12 -12.50
N TYR A 876 -9.30 -2.83 -12.94
CA TYR A 876 -10.66 -2.72 -12.42
C TYR A 876 -10.72 -3.20 -10.96
N THR A 877 -10.16 -4.38 -10.66
CA THR A 877 -10.09 -4.91 -9.29
C THR A 877 -9.29 -3.98 -8.37
N PHE A 878 -8.17 -3.41 -8.85
CA PHE A 878 -7.43 -2.36 -8.14
C PHE A 878 -8.31 -1.13 -7.83
N TYR A 879 -9.06 -0.64 -8.82
CA TYR A 879 -9.96 0.51 -8.65
C TYR A 879 -11.03 0.22 -7.60
N ARG A 880 -11.71 -0.93 -7.69
CA ARG A 880 -12.72 -1.38 -6.72
C ARG A 880 -12.16 -1.40 -5.30
N GLY A 881 -11.04 -2.09 -5.10
CA GLY A 881 -10.45 -2.30 -3.77
C GLY A 881 -9.79 -1.06 -3.14
N THR A 882 -9.31 -0.09 -3.94
CA THR A 882 -8.45 1.00 -3.42
C THR A 882 -8.91 2.43 -3.74
N ILE A 883 -9.85 2.63 -4.67
CA ILE A 883 -10.38 3.94 -5.05
C ILE A 883 -11.89 3.98 -4.79
N GLU A 884 -12.66 3.05 -5.35
CA GLU A 884 -14.10 2.99 -5.13
C GLU A 884 -14.43 2.76 -3.65
N SER A 885 -13.72 1.86 -2.97
CA SER A 885 -13.83 1.63 -1.53
C SER A 885 -13.65 2.90 -0.68
N ILE A 886 -12.84 3.85 -1.14
CA ILE A 886 -12.65 5.16 -0.48
C ILE A 886 -13.81 6.09 -0.84
N LEU A 887 -14.08 6.28 -2.13
CA LEU A 887 -15.14 7.17 -2.64
C LEU A 887 -16.54 6.78 -2.15
N THR A 888 -16.74 5.52 -1.78
CA THR A 888 -18.04 4.97 -1.38
C THR A 888 -18.14 4.61 0.11
N SER A 889 -17.14 4.99 0.91
CA SER A 889 -17.17 4.84 2.37
C SER A 889 -18.29 5.69 2.96
N CYS A 890 -19.21 5.07 3.70
CA CYS A 890 -20.39 5.73 4.29
C CYS A 890 -21.27 6.49 3.28
N ILE A 891 -21.26 6.12 1.99
CA ILE A 891 -21.88 6.91 0.91
C ILE A 891 -23.39 7.14 1.09
N THR A 892 -24.07 6.24 1.80
CA THR A 892 -25.51 6.37 2.06
C THR A 892 -25.85 7.52 3.01
N VAL A 893 -24.90 7.93 3.85
CA VAL A 893 -25.02 9.02 4.82
C VAL A 893 -24.95 10.39 4.14
N TRP A 894 -23.89 10.63 3.34
CA TRP A 894 -23.50 11.99 2.93
C TRP A 894 -23.82 12.33 1.47
N PHE A 895 -23.93 11.35 0.57
CA PHE A 895 -23.98 11.64 -0.88
C PHE A 895 -25.29 12.31 -1.32
N GLY A 896 -26.42 11.93 -0.73
CA GLY A 896 -27.74 12.52 -1.00
C GLY A 896 -27.83 14.01 -0.60
N ALA A 897 -27.16 14.38 0.49
CA ALA A 897 -27.11 15.75 1.00
C ALA A 897 -25.89 16.55 0.47
N CYS A 898 -25.05 15.99 -0.40
CA CYS A 898 -23.96 16.73 -1.03
C CYS A 898 -24.47 17.72 -2.08
N ASN A 899 -23.90 18.93 -2.10
CA ASN A 899 -24.09 19.84 -3.22
C ASN A 899 -23.52 19.26 -4.55
N ALA A 900 -24.05 19.76 -5.66
CA ALA A 900 -23.69 19.29 -7.00
C ALA A 900 -22.19 19.47 -7.34
N SER A 901 -21.50 20.44 -6.74
CA SER A 901 -20.06 20.66 -6.94
C SER A 901 -19.22 19.54 -6.33
N CYS A 902 -19.57 19.11 -5.11
CA CYS A 902 -18.95 17.98 -4.43
C CYS A 902 -19.15 16.68 -5.21
N GLN A 903 -20.41 16.39 -5.62
CA GLN A 903 -20.74 15.21 -6.43
C GLN A 903 -19.98 15.20 -7.77
N LYS A 904 -19.98 16.31 -8.52
CA LYS A 904 -19.23 16.47 -9.78
C LYS A 904 -17.72 16.24 -9.56
N THR A 905 -17.16 16.74 -8.46
CA THR A 905 -15.73 16.59 -8.14
C THR A 905 -15.34 15.13 -7.90
N LEU A 906 -16.14 14.36 -7.17
CA LEU A 906 -15.90 12.93 -6.97
C LEU A 906 -16.16 12.12 -8.26
N GLN A 907 -17.20 12.46 -9.02
CA GLN A 907 -17.50 11.79 -10.30
C GLN A 907 -16.39 12.00 -11.36
N ARG A 908 -15.70 13.14 -11.36
CA ARG A 908 -14.50 13.38 -12.18
C ARG A 908 -13.37 12.38 -11.87
N ILE A 909 -13.24 11.92 -10.62
CA ILE A 909 -12.24 10.90 -10.21
C ILE A 909 -12.61 9.54 -10.80
N VAL A 910 -13.89 9.16 -10.77
CA VAL A 910 -14.39 7.94 -11.43
C VAL A 910 -14.16 8.00 -12.94
N LYS A 911 -14.54 9.09 -13.61
CA LYS A 911 -14.29 9.29 -15.05
C LYS A 911 -12.80 9.42 -15.41
N ALA A 912 -11.92 9.76 -14.46
CA ALA A 912 -10.47 9.64 -14.65
C ALA A 912 -9.99 8.18 -14.58
N ALA A 913 -10.50 7.39 -13.62
CA ALA A 913 -10.20 5.96 -13.52
C ALA A 913 -10.70 5.18 -14.76
N GLU A 914 -11.93 5.44 -15.19
CA GLU A 914 -12.57 4.86 -16.38
C GLU A 914 -11.68 4.99 -17.63
N ARG A 915 -11.19 6.21 -17.91
CA ARG A 915 -10.26 6.51 -19.02
C ARG A 915 -8.89 5.84 -18.87
N ILE A 916 -8.41 5.60 -17.63
CA ILE A 916 -7.13 4.91 -17.40
C ILE A 916 -7.26 3.40 -17.63
N ILE A 917 -8.38 2.80 -17.21
CA ILE A 917 -8.61 1.36 -17.33
C ILE A 917 -9.04 1.00 -18.76
N GLY A 918 -9.87 1.84 -19.38
CA GLY A 918 -10.47 1.59 -20.70
C GLY A 918 -11.68 0.66 -20.66
N VAL A 919 -12.41 0.64 -19.54
CA VAL A 919 -13.69 -0.06 -19.37
C VAL A 919 -14.67 0.90 -18.68
N PRO A 920 -15.99 0.84 -18.94
CA PRO A 920 -16.97 1.66 -18.25
C PRO A 920 -16.98 1.36 -16.74
N LEU A 921 -17.18 2.39 -15.92
CA LEU A 921 -17.34 2.26 -14.47
C LEU A 921 -18.73 2.78 -14.06
N PRO A 922 -19.40 2.16 -13.07
CA PRO A 922 -20.66 2.70 -12.53
C PRO A 922 -20.47 4.13 -12.02
N SER A 923 -21.50 4.97 -12.15
CA SER A 923 -21.45 6.30 -11.55
C SER A 923 -21.62 6.21 -10.04
N LEU A 924 -21.19 7.26 -9.32
CA LEU A 924 -21.44 7.33 -7.88
C LEU A 924 -22.93 7.41 -7.56
N GLN A 925 -23.75 7.97 -8.45
CA GLN A 925 -25.21 7.99 -8.33
C GLN A 925 -25.81 6.57 -8.38
N ASP A 926 -25.33 5.72 -9.27
CA ASP A 926 -25.80 4.33 -9.39
C ASP A 926 -25.42 3.51 -8.14
N ILE A 927 -24.17 3.68 -7.70
CA ILE A 927 -23.66 3.01 -6.48
C ILE A 927 -24.42 3.51 -5.25
N TYR A 928 -24.64 4.82 -5.11
CA TYR A 928 -25.45 5.40 -4.03
C TYR A 928 -26.86 4.83 -4.05
N SER A 929 -27.56 4.89 -5.19
CA SER A 929 -28.95 4.42 -5.32
C SER A 929 -29.09 2.93 -4.98
N THR A 930 -28.12 2.11 -5.43
CA THR A 930 -28.07 0.67 -5.14
C THR A 930 -27.83 0.41 -3.65
N ARG A 931 -26.86 1.10 -3.04
CA ARG A 931 -26.52 0.91 -1.61
C ARG A 931 -27.60 1.47 -0.69
N LEU A 932 -28.19 2.61 -1.01
CA LEU A 932 -29.33 3.21 -0.31
C LEU A 932 -30.49 2.21 -0.25
N THR A 933 -30.89 1.67 -1.41
CA THR A 933 -31.98 0.67 -1.51
C THR A 933 -31.65 -0.59 -0.71
N LYS A 934 -30.46 -1.19 -0.90
CA LYS A 934 -30.06 -2.39 -0.16
C LYS A 934 -30.03 -2.14 1.36
N LYS A 935 -29.51 -1.00 1.79
CA LYS A 935 -29.38 -0.64 3.20
C LYS A 935 -30.74 -0.44 3.86
N ALA A 936 -31.64 0.26 3.16
CA ALA A 936 -33.03 0.46 3.58
C ALA A 936 -33.77 -0.88 3.79
N LEU A 937 -33.67 -1.80 2.82
CA LEU A 937 -34.27 -3.14 2.94
C LEU A 937 -33.67 -3.94 4.10
N CYS A 938 -32.35 -3.88 4.31
CA CYS A 938 -31.71 -4.54 5.47
C CYS A 938 -32.17 -3.98 6.81
N ILE A 939 -32.46 -2.67 6.91
CA ILE A 939 -32.98 -2.06 8.14
C ILE A 939 -34.45 -2.41 8.34
N ALA A 940 -35.27 -2.32 7.29
CA ALA A 940 -36.69 -2.64 7.33
C ALA A 940 -36.97 -4.10 7.73
N ALA A 941 -36.08 -5.02 7.31
CA ALA A 941 -36.17 -6.45 7.59
C ALA A 941 -35.54 -6.91 8.92
N ASP A 942 -34.93 -6.00 9.70
CA ASP A 942 -34.29 -6.32 10.98
C ASP A 942 -35.11 -5.72 12.14
N PRO A 943 -35.96 -6.50 12.83
CA PRO A 943 -36.84 -6.00 13.89
C PRO A 943 -36.07 -5.49 15.12
N PHE A 944 -34.78 -5.81 15.25
CA PHE A 944 -33.91 -5.33 16.32
C PHE A 944 -33.05 -4.13 15.88
N HIS A 945 -33.29 -3.55 14.70
CA HIS A 945 -32.63 -2.32 14.28
C HIS A 945 -33.36 -1.11 14.88
N PRO A 946 -32.68 -0.21 15.62
CA PRO A 946 -33.35 0.89 16.34
C PRO A 946 -34.16 1.82 15.42
N MET A 947 -33.80 1.88 14.14
CA MET A 947 -34.43 2.71 13.11
C MET A 947 -35.39 1.93 12.18
N GLN A 948 -35.81 0.71 12.55
CA GLN A 948 -36.71 -0.11 11.72
C GLN A 948 -38.09 0.54 11.53
N SER A 949 -38.62 1.20 12.56
CA SER A 949 -39.96 1.82 12.59
C SER A 949 -40.19 2.89 11.50
N PHE A 950 -39.12 3.52 11.01
CA PHE A 950 -39.17 4.47 9.87
C PHE A 950 -39.48 3.79 8.53
N PHE A 951 -39.49 2.47 8.46
CA PHE A 951 -39.86 1.66 7.30
C PHE A 951 -41.20 0.92 7.52
N SER A 952 -42.12 1.55 8.24
CA SER A 952 -43.50 1.06 8.40
C SER A 952 -44.30 1.17 7.10
N LEU A 953 -45.02 0.10 6.74
CA LEU A 953 -45.95 0.09 5.62
C LEU A 953 -47.26 0.83 5.98
N LEU A 954 -47.91 1.37 4.95
CA LEU A 954 -49.32 1.80 5.04
C LEU A 954 -50.25 0.57 5.04
N PRO A 955 -51.51 0.68 5.51
CA PRO A 955 -52.45 -0.44 5.57
C PRO A 955 -52.66 -1.19 4.25
N SER A 956 -52.47 -0.52 3.11
CA SER A 956 -52.51 -1.14 1.77
C SER A 956 -51.38 -2.14 1.47
N GLY A 957 -50.35 -2.24 2.32
CA GLY A 957 -49.15 -3.06 2.10
C GLY A 957 -48.24 -2.62 0.93
N ARG A 958 -48.67 -1.66 0.11
CA ARG A 958 -48.02 -1.29 -1.17
C ARG A 958 -47.02 -0.15 -1.10
N ARG A 959 -46.99 0.63 0.00
CA ARG A 959 -46.14 1.83 0.17
C ARG A 959 -45.74 1.99 1.62
N LEU A 960 -44.55 2.56 1.85
CA LEU A 960 -44.07 2.99 3.16
C LEU A 960 -44.68 4.33 3.58
N ARG A 961 -44.83 4.55 4.89
CA ARG A 961 -45.26 5.83 5.46
C ARG A 961 -44.22 6.93 5.13
N SER A 962 -44.65 7.97 4.43
CA SER A 962 -43.78 9.12 4.09
C SER A 962 -43.37 9.89 5.34
N LEU A 963 -42.07 10.20 5.47
CA LEU A 963 -41.52 11.00 6.55
C LEU A 963 -41.65 12.50 6.23
N GLN A 964 -42.14 13.29 7.19
CA GLN A 964 -42.24 14.75 7.07
C GLN A 964 -40.88 15.43 7.25
N ALA A 965 -40.67 16.57 6.56
CA ALA A 965 -39.51 17.44 6.73
C ALA A 965 -39.84 18.85 6.22
N ARG A 966 -39.46 19.88 6.98
CA ARG A 966 -39.57 21.30 6.62
C ARG A 966 -38.31 21.81 5.93
N THR A 967 -37.15 21.29 6.31
CA THR A 967 -35.85 21.64 5.75
C THR A 967 -35.39 20.68 4.65
N SER A 968 -34.62 21.19 3.68
CA SER A 968 -33.91 20.37 2.69
C SER A 968 -32.91 19.41 3.35
N ARG A 969 -32.19 19.89 4.38
CA ARG A 969 -31.20 19.09 5.14
C ARG A 969 -31.79 17.79 5.68
N LEU A 970 -32.97 17.83 6.30
CA LEU A 970 -33.67 16.62 6.74
C LEU A 970 -34.24 15.81 5.57
N LYS A 971 -34.86 16.49 4.58
CA LYS A 971 -35.44 15.89 3.37
C LYS A 971 -34.44 15.08 2.52
N ASP A 972 -33.16 15.44 2.59
CA ASP A 972 -32.03 14.85 1.88
C ASP A 972 -31.16 13.91 2.75
N SER A 973 -31.57 13.71 4.01
CA SER A 973 -30.97 12.71 4.91
C SER A 973 -31.27 11.27 4.47
N PHE A 974 -30.50 10.32 5.01
CA PHE A 974 -30.58 8.90 4.65
C PHE A 974 -32.01 8.32 4.69
N PHE A 975 -32.74 8.47 5.80
CA PHE A 975 -34.06 7.82 5.96
C PHE A 975 -35.11 8.42 5.01
N HIS A 976 -35.18 9.75 4.89
CA HIS A 976 -36.10 10.41 3.96
C HIS A 976 -35.83 10.05 2.50
N GLN A 977 -34.55 10.00 2.08
CA GLN A 977 -34.18 9.57 0.74
C GLN A 977 -34.42 8.07 0.51
N ALA A 978 -34.18 7.22 1.52
CA ALA A 978 -34.44 5.79 1.48
C ALA A 978 -35.94 5.46 1.32
N VAL A 979 -36.79 6.03 2.17
CA VAL A 979 -38.25 5.87 2.10
C VAL A 979 -38.80 6.39 0.76
N ARG A 980 -38.36 7.57 0.31
CA ARG A 980 -38.73 8.10 -1.01
C ARG A 980 -38.28 7.20 -2.16
N LYS A 981 -37.08 6.62 -2.07
CA LYS A 981 -36.54 5.73 -3.11
C LYS A 981 -37.29 4.39 -3.15
N LEU A 982 -37.65 3.82 -2.01
CA LEU A 982 -38.46 2.60 -1.96
C LEU A 982 -39.90 2.86 -2.47
N ASN A 983 -40.51 3.99 -2.10
CA ASN A 983 -41.83 4.40 -2.60
C ASN A 983 -41.85 4.77 -4.10
N SER A 984 -40.70 4.94 -4.77
CA SER A 984 -40.63 5.14 -6.22
C SER A 984 -40.40 3.86 -7.02
N LEU A 985 -40.31 2.69 -6.37
CA LEU A 985 -40.23 1.41 -7.06
C LEU A 985 -41.64 0.95 -7.54
N PRO A 986 -41.76 0.29 -8.71
CA PRO A 986 -43.05 -0.20 -9.22
C PRO A 986 -43.73 -1.21 -8.28
N ALA A 987 -42.93 -2.03 -7.62
CA ALA A 987 -43.33 -2.91 -6.53
C ALA A 987 -42.28 -2.81 -5.42
N LEU A 988 -42.73 -2.77 -4.16
CA LEU A 988 -41.85 -2.93 -3.01
C LEU A 988 -41.40 -4.40 -2.94
N PRO A 989 -40.10 -4.68 -2.73
CA PRO A 989 -39.64 -6.03 -2.38
C PRO A 989 -40.37 -6.53 -1.12
N PRO A 990 -40.60 -7.85 -0.97
CA PRO A 990 -41.25 -8.38 0.21
C PRO A 990 -40.45 -8.00 1.47
N LEU A 991 -41.06 -7.13 2.28
CA LEU A 991 -40.64 -6.84 3.64
C LEU A 991 -41.30 -7.88 4.55
N PRO A 992 -40.63 -8.35 5.62
CA PRO A 992 -41.25 -9.29 6.55
C PRO A 992 -42.52 -8.67 7.15
N SER A 993 -43.64 -9.36 7.01
CA SER A 993 -44.92 -8.97 7.60
C SER A 993 -44.82 -8.98 9.12
N SER A 994 -45.41 -7.98 9.78
CA SER A 994 -45.50 -7.87 11.23
C SER A 994 -46.52 -8.86 11.81
N ALA A 995 -46.23 -10.15 11.71
CA ALA A 995 -46.91 -11.23 12.42
C ALA A 995 -45.88 -11.92 13.34
N PRO A 996 -46.26 -12.30 14.58
CA PRO A 996 -45.34 -12.96 15.49
C PRO A 996 -45.00 -14.36 14.98
N GLN A 997 -43.74 -14.60 14.60
CA GLN A 997 -43.26 -15.93 14.23
C GLN A 997 -42.21 -16.43 15.22
N THR A 998 -42.52 -17.60 15.77
CA THR A 998 -41.67 -18.42 16.63
C THR A 998 -40.38 -18.85 15.95
N SER A 999 -39.27 -18.79 16.69
CA SER A 999 -38.00 -19.52 16.50
C SER A 999 -37.66 -20.05 15.08
N CYS A 1000 -36.89 -19.27 14.30
CA CYS A 1000 -36.22 -19.77 13.09
C CYS A 1000 -34.75 -20.12 13.37
N THR A 1001 -34.42 -21.41 13.34
CA THR A 1001 -33.04 -21.94 13.37
C THR A 1001 -32.27 -21.52 12.12
N VAL A 1002 -31.09 -20.92 12.30
CA VAL A 1002 -30.24 -20.45 11.19
C VAL A 1002 -29.39 -21.58 10.61
N THR A 1003 -29.85 -22.21 9.53
CA THR A 1003 -29.00 -23.06 8.68
C THR A 1003 -28.09 -22.21 7.78
N PRO A 1004 -26.76 -22.45 7.73
CA PRO A 1004 -25.86 -21.68 6.88
C PRO A 1004 -25.95 -22.11 5.40
N ILE A 1005 -26.23 -21.14 4.53
CA ILE A 1005 -26.30 -21.32 3.07
C ILE A 1005 -24.95 -21.80 2.51
N ARG A 1006 -24.95 -22.98 1.86
CA ARG A 1006 -23.83 -23.47 1.04
C ARG A 1006 -23.62 -22.55 -0.18
N PRO A 1007 -22.38 -22.26 -0.61
CA PRO A 1007 -22.14 -21.67 -1.92
C PRO A 1007 -22.31 -22.75 -3.00
N SER A 1008 -23.37 -22.65 -3.80
CA SER A 1008 -23.51 -23.41 -5.04
C SER A 1008 -22.46 -22.95 -6.06
N GLY A 1009 -21.71 -23.87 -6.63
CA GLY A 1009 -20.64 -23.56 -7.59
C GLY A 1009 -21.12 -23.52 -9.05
N SER A 1010 -20.56 -22.57 -9.80
CA SER A 1010 -20.31 -22.62 -11.25
C SER A 1010 -19.23 -21.60 -11.59
#